data_AF-A0A2P4UKR4-F1
#
_entry.id   AF-A0A2P4UKR4-F1
#
_cell.length_a   1.000
_cell.length_b   1.000
_cell.length_c   1.000
_cell.angle_alpha   90.00
_cell.angle_beta   90.00
_cell.angle_gamma   90.00
#
_symmetry.space_group_name_H-M   'P 1'
#
loop_
_entity.id
_entity.type
_entity.pdbx_description
1 polymer ?
#
loop_
_entity_poly.entity_id
_entity_poly.type
_entity_poly.pdbx_seq_one_letter_code
_entity_poly.pdbx_strand_id
1 'polypeptide(L)'
;MRMRSTGALLVALALLGLPAAAAGGGYPDDPSYAPLEGGGACSKVAGNEQHGLYSFMPRCTPNAKDPENASGMSVDKAWRDYTTGSPAVTIAYVEAGINWHGDDVAELADKVFLNTGELPKPQGSSTYDKDGDGAVTAADYGDDPRVKDSNGNKRIDPEDLIVAFSNGKDDDENGFVDDISGWDFYDRQNDPATYDATYGHANDQMRKAAAQTNNATAGAGICPRCRVLPVRAGQEALDRTDDLAQAWLYAAHMGAKVIVSTTADLGYSSYMRQTVEKLWREGVVMVEASNDFDSTDHQGGMFWPHVVPGNGLVANTTGSIPDPLANPLTTTYRTRSGQTSFGAKSMFSVSTQGGSTSESTPTTGGVFGLLLSYGLQIGHPLTNEEAIQVLRATASDIDDPSLGWPGKPGWDRQYGYGRPNVAKALAAIKAGAVPPVGSITSPDWYALYDPSQTDKVDVSGYVAAPRSPNYRYELQWAPGIEPGDKAYATAGSGSGTAPHDGRIGTLDLSSVPESVWKKAYGLSSDKALSSTEQYTVTLRLRVWDAAGRMSEERRAIAVHHDPALRPGFPMKLGIGNESQPALADLTGTGRQAIVYGDGDGRVHARDGETGRELPGWPAATLPTVPQHAYPGIDPGHEPIVAPVAVGDLFHDGRQEVVVTSTTGRTYAFSASGRLLPGWPKTLDTGVTAPPIPRPALRYTRLPARGATASPLLADLDGDGRLDIVQGGWDGRLHAWRPDGSSLPGWPVRVTLDAPPPSGYVRINDQKLPGMPALADLDGDGKPEIVVRSQYSDTKGPGEQFYGANYVFAYHASGAPVRGWPVRMNSTLTFYGSAQEFITEGVNQPAVADVDGDGRDEVATGPSFGPTYLISGAGKIVKNYGPLENIAGQLSPGAVLGGALGPDVPLSFTTSGAFGRFGPFGRLGYSEAGSGALSLVAALLFPGSGQAIGNYERGYDAATALPVLGFPQGRTGLGFLGAPIITDLTGDGKAEIVDGGDTSTLHAFTGSGRQAPGFPAFTGGWTLWSPSAGDLDGDGGTDLVTTTREGYLFAWKTSGKAAANTEWWTYHHDERRTGRYGADTRAPGPLRDAARSATTLTFTAPGDDLFAGRVTSYRITAGGRTTIVSATSAANTIQRLTVPAGPITVQPVDDANNYGPPQTFN
;
A
#
# COMPACT_ATOMS: atom_id res chain seq x y z
N MET A 1 -73.42 -29.88 -7.10
CA MET A 1 -74.29 -29.07 -6.21
C MET A 1 -74.27 -29.67 -4.80
N ARG A 2 -73.08 -29.71 -4.20
CA ARG A 2 -72.66 -30.74 -3.23
C ARG A 2 -71.27 -30.35 -2.71
N MET A 3 -70.73 -30.80 -1.60
CA MET A 3 -71.15 -31.39 -0.31
C MET A 3 -69.80 -31.64 0.42
N ARG A 4 -69.84 -31.80 1.74
CA ARG A 4 -68.73 -32.30 2.57
C ARG A 4 -68.13 -33.62 2.05
N SER A 5 -66.85 -33.86 2.31
CA SER A 5 -66.33 -35.18 2.71
C SER A 5 -65.06 -35.07 3.57
N THR A 6 -65.00 -35.99 4.53
CA THR A 6 -64.00 -36.24 5.57
C THR A 6 -63.15 -37.46 5.22
N GLY A 7 -61.87 -37.45 5.64
CA GLY A 7 -61.12 -38.61 6.14
C GLY A 7 -60.33 -39.47 5.14
N ALA A 8 -59.02 -39.63 5.37
CA ALA A 8 -58.36 -40.93 5.60
C ALA A 8 -56.82 -40.79 5.71
N LEU A 9 -56.27 -41.57 6.64
CA LEU A 9 -54.87 -41.84 6.98
C LEU A 9 -54.28 -42.91 6.02
N LEU A 10 -53.00 -42.85 5.66
CA LEU A 10 -52.13 -43.98 5.18
C LEU A 10 -50.68 -43.45 5.07
N VAL A 11 -49.81 -43.69 6.06
CA VAL A 11 -48.87 -44.84 6.23
C VAL A 11 -47.85 -44.97 5.09
N ALA A 12 -46.58 -44.95 5.52
CA ALA A 12 -45.34 -45.00 4.76
C ALA A 12 -45.20 -46.19 3.79
N LEU A 13 -44.43 -45.98 2.72
CA LEU A 13 -43.53 -47.01 2.20
C LEU A 13 -42.17 -46.36 1.87
N ALA A 14 -41.17 -46.71 2.67
CA ALA A 14 -39.77 -46.53 2.34
C ALA A 14 -39.44 -47.42 1.14
N LEU A 15 -38.99 -46.81 0.04
CA LEU A 15 -38.22 -47.49 -0.99
C LEU A 15 -36.83 -46.88 -0.95
N LEU A 16 -35.90 -47.65 -0.38
CA LEU A 16 -34.47 -47.50 -0.51
C LEU A 16 -34.11 -47.45 -2.01
N GLY A 17 -34.07 -46.25 -2.56
CA GLY A 17 -33.36 -45.97 -3.80
C GLY A 17 -31.89 -45.83 -3.46
N LEU A 18 -31.16 -46.94 -3.51
CA LEU A 18 -29.71 -46.91 -3.67
C LEU A 18 -29.39 -45.91 -4.81
N PRO A 19 -28.51 -44.91 -4.60
CA PRO A 19 -28.05 -44.12 -5.74
C PRO A 19 -27.37 -45.10 -6.69
N ALA A 20 -27.96 -45.24 -7.87
CA ALA A 20 -27.31 -45.94 -8.96
C ALA A 20 -26.00 -45.21 -9.23
N ALA A 21 -24.89 -45.88 -8.94
CA ALA A 21 -23.56 -45.47 -9.34
C ALA A 21 -23.56 -45.24 -10.85
N ALA A 22 -23.55 -43.97 -11.27
CA ALA A 22 -23.26 -43.60 -12.64
C ALA A 22 -21.75 -43.72 -12.84
N ALA A 23 -21.33 -44.82 -13.44
CA ALA A 23 -19.94 -45.05 -13.81
C ALA A 23 -19.57 -44.18 -15.04
N GLY A 24 -18.70 -43.20 -14.80
CA GLY A 24 -18.05 -42.34 -15.78
C GLY A 24 -17.38 -41.18 -15.02
N GLY A 25 -16.23 -41.44 -14.39
CA GLY A 25 -15.68 -40.64 -13.28
C GLY A 25 -15.71 -39.13 -13.46
N GLY A 26 -16.53 -38.45 -12.65
CA GLY A 26 -16.59 -37.00 -12.53
C GLY A 26 -15.41 -36.46 -11.71
N TYR A 27 -14.98 -35.24 -12.02
CA TYR A 27 -14.15 -34.43 -11.14
C TYR A 27 -15.03 -33.78 -10.05
N PRO A 28 -14.46 -33.26 -8.95
CA PRO A 28 -15.23 -32.55 -7.94
C PRO A 28 -16.02 -31.38 -8.55
N ASP A 29 -17.31 -31.29 -8.24
CA ASP A 29 -18.22 -30.25 -8.75
C ASP A 29 -19.28 -29.88 -7.69
N ASP A 30 -19.85 -28.69 -7.78
CA ASP A 30 -20.96 -28.21 -6.96
C ASP A 30 -22.12 -27.62 -7.77
N PRO A 31 -23.37 -27.83 -7.32
CA PRO A 31 -24.62 -27.74 -8.09
C PRO A 31 -25.02 -26.34 -8.55
N SER A 32 -24.26 -25.30 -8.22
CA SER A 32 -24.33 -24.04 -8.94
C SER A 32 -23.98 -24.21 -10.44
N TYR A 33 -23.27 -25.29 -10.83
CA TYR A 33 -22.62 -25.41 -12.15
C TYR A 33 -22.83 -26.75 -12.90
N ALA A 34 -23.42 -27.76 -12.27
CA ALA A 34 -23.69 -29.09 -12.85
C ALA A 34 -24.44 -29.18 -14.21
N PRO A 35 -25.31 -28.24 -14.67
CA PRO A 35 -26.10 -28.47 -15.89
C PRO A 35 -25.33 -28.39 -17.22
N LEU A 36 -24.10 -27.84 -17.25
CA LEU A 36 -23.40 -27.52 -18.51
C LEU A 36 -22.22 -28.44 -18.85
N GLU A 37 -21.78 -29.26 -17.91
CA GLU A 37 -20.73 -30.27 -18.09
C GLU A 37 -21.14 -31.41 -19.05
N GLY A 38 -22.45 -31.57 -19.27
CA GLY A 38 -23.06 -32.63 -20.10
C GLY A 38 -23.66 -32.18 -21.45
N GLY A 39 -23.57 -30.88 -21.81
CA GLY A 39 -24.08 -30.39 -23.10
C GLY A 39 -25.57 -30.04 -23.18
N GLY A 40 -26.19 -29.64 -22.06
CA GLY A 40 -27.54 -29.06 -22.03
C GLY A 40 -27.63 -27.62 -22.57
N ALA A 41 -28.85 -27.11 -22.76
CA ALA A 41 -29.08 -25.72 -23.17
C ALA A 41 -28.85 -24.74 -22.00
N CYS A 42 -28.19 -23.61 -22.29
CA CYS A 42 -27.78 -22.60 -21.30
C CYS A 42 -28.99 -21.97 -20.60
N SER A 43 -29.21 -22.28 -19.32
CA SER A 43 -30.18 -21.58 -18.46
C SER A 43 -29.51 -20.61 -17.46
N LYS A 44 -28.20 -20.77 -17.24
CA LYS A 44 -27.27 -19.84 -16.57
C LYS A 44 -26.00 -19.71 -17.44
N VAL A 45 -25.19 -18.68 -17.20
CA VAL A 45 -24.36 -18.01 -18.22
C VAL A 45 -22.87 -17.98 -17.81
N ALA A 46 -21.93 -17.90 -18.78
CA ALA A 46 -20.48 -18.01 -18.61
C ALA A 46 -19.85 -17.13 -17.52
N GLY A 47 -20.42 -15.97 -17.21
CA GLY A 47 -19.90 -15.06 -16.18
C GLY A 47 -20.14 -15.55 -14.74
N ASN A 48 -21.10 -16.46 -14.55
CA ASN A 48 -21.35 -17.07 -13.25
C ASN A 48 -20.61 -18.39 -13.05
N GLU A 49 -19.98 -18.96 -14.07
CA GLU A 49 -19.29 -20.26 -14.00
C GLU A 49 -17.83 -20.11 -13.57
N GLN A 50 -17.28 -21.14 -12.92
CA GLN A 50 -15.85 -21.20 -12.56
C GLN A 50 -14.98 -21.59 -13.76
N HIS A 51 -15.15 -20.89 -14.88
CA HIS A 51 -14.49 -21.17 -16.17
C HIS A 51 -12.96 -21.24 -16.08
N GLY A 52 -12.36 -20.52 -15.12
CA GLY A 52 -10.92 -20.59 -14.82
C GLY A 52 -10.41 -21.99 -14.45
N LEU A 53 -11.31 -22.92 -14.10
CA LEU A 53 -10.97 -24.31 -13.80
C LEU A 53 -10.86 -25.20 -15.04
N TYR A 54 -11.52 -24.86 -16.15
CA TYR A 54 -11.82 -25.86 -17.18
C TYR A 54 -10.72 -26.06 -18.22
N SER A 55 -10.57 -27.31 -18.65
CA SER A 55 -9.69 -27.77 -19.73
C SER A 55 -10.34 -27.74 -21.12
N PHE A 56 -11.57 -27.19 -21.20
CA PHE A 56 -12.35 -27.07 -22.42
C PHE A 56 -12.94 -25.66 -22.56
N MET A 57 -13.40 -25.33 -23.77
CA MET A 57 -14.13 -24.09 -24.05
C MET A 57 -15.64 -24.27 -23.78
N PRO A 58 -16.29 -23.41 -22.98
CA PRO A 58 -17.73 -23.49 -22.74
C PRO A 58 -18.52 -23.35 -24.04
N ARG A 59 -19.52 -24.23 -24.25
CA ARG A 59 -20.37 -24.19 -25.45
C ARG A 59 -21.21 -22.91 -25.55
N CYS A 60 -21.44 -22.25 -24.41
CA CYS A 60 -22.19 -21.00 -24.31
C CYS A 60 -21.43 -19.80 -24.88
N THR A 61 -20.11 -19.91 -25.09
CA THR A 61 -19.26 -18.88 -25.72
C THR A 61 -18.75 -19.39 -27.07
N PRO A 62 -19.62 -19.50 -28.10
CA PRO A 62 -19.28 -20.13 -29.38
C PRO A 62 -18.22 -19.36 -30.19
N ASN A 63 -17.97 -18.10 -29.84
CA ASN A 63 -16.98 -17.24 -30.49
C ASN A 63 -15.62 -17.25 -29.78
N ALA A 64 -15.54 -17.84 -28.58
CA ALA A 64 -14.32 -17.91 -27.81
C ALA A 64 -13.33 -18.90 -28.43
N LYS A 65 -12.06 -18.51 -28.50
CA LYS A 65 -10.98 -19.33 -29.04
C LYS A 65 -9.80 -19.35 -28.09
N ASP A 66 -9.15 -20.50 -28.00
CA ASP A 66 -7.95 -20.70 -27.21
C ASP A 66 -7.05 -21.74 -27.91
N PRO A 67 -5.71 -21.55 -27.97
CA PRO A 67 -4.80 -22.50 -28.63
C PRO A 67 -4.84 -23.91 -28.05
N GLU A 68 -5.19 -24.05 -26.77
CA GLU A 68 -5.31 -25.33 -26.06
C GLU A 68 -6.77 -25.79 -25.96
N ASN A 69 -7.69 -25.04 -26.57
CA ASN A 69 -9.13 -25.21 -26.45
C ASN A 69 -9.61 -25.20 -24.98
N ALA A 70 -8.96 -24.43 -24.10
CA ALA A 70 -9.27 -24.34 -22.67
C ALA A 70 -9.68 -22.91 -22.26
N SER A 71 -10.77 -22.77 -21.52
CA SER A 71 -11.17 -21.49 -20.92
C SER A 71 -10.34 -21.14 -19.68
N GLY A 72 -9.74 -22.12 -19.01
CA GLY A 72 -8.99 -21.92 -17.77
C GLY A 72 -7.66 -22.67 -17.70
N MET A 73 -7.25 -22.95 -16.47
CA MET A 73 -5.93 -23.53 -16.13
C MET A 73 -5.91 -25.07 -16.19
N SER A 74 -6.96 -25.71 -16.71
CA SER A 74 -7.12 -27.18 -16.75
C SER A 74 -7.04 -27.86 -15.38
N VAL A 75 -7.68 -27.25 -14.37
CA VAL A 75 -7.75 -27.75 -12.98
C VAL A 75 -8.71 -28.93 -12.88
N ASP A 76 -9.85 -28.88 -13.58
CA ASP A 76 -10.80 -30.00 -13.74
C ASP A 76 -10.10 -31.30 -14.14
N LYS A 77 -9.19 -31.21 -15.11
CA LYS A 77 -8.39 -32.32 -15.61
C LYS A 77 -7.33 -32.74 -14.59
N ALA A 78 -6.73 -31.79 -13.88
CA ALA A 78 -5.79 -32.07 -12.81
C ALA A 78 -6.44 -32.90 -11.69
N TRP A 79 -7.65 -32.52 -11.28
CA TRP A 79 -8.46 -33.25 -10.30
C TRP A 79 -8.82 -34.65 -10.76
N ARG A 80 -9.33 -34.77 -11.99
CA ARG A 80 -9.75 -36.07 -12.54
C ARG A 80 -8.58 -37.06 -12.66
N ASP A 81 -7.42 -36.59 -13.13
CA ASP A 81 -6.33 -37.46 -13.57
C ASP A 81 -5.25 -37.68 -12.50
N TYR A 82 -5.15 -36.80 -11.48
CA TYR A 82 -4.02 -36.78 -10.55
C TYR A 82 -4.40 -36.62 -9.07
N THR A 83 -4.89 -35.45 -8.66
CA THR A 83 -5.21 -35.17 -7.24
C THR A 83 -6.15 -33.99 -7.08
N THR A 84 -6.89 -33.97 -5.98
CA THR A 84 -7.71 -32.85 -5.50
C THR A 84 -7.08 -32.15 -4.28
N GLY A 85 -5.85 -32.50 -3.94
CA GLY A 85 -5.12 -31.97 -2.79
C GLY A 85 -4.99 -32.97 -1.65
N SER A 86 -4.45 -32.51 -0.52
CA SER A 86 -4.24 -33.32 0.68
C SER A 86 -4.46 -32.50 1.95
N PRO A 87 -5.14 -33.06 2.99
CA PRO A 87 -5.26 -32.39 4.28
C PRO A 87 -3.90 -32.24 5.01
N ALA A 88 -2.85 -32.91 4.53
CA ALA A 88 -1.48 -32.72 5.02
C ALA A 88 -0.82 -31.43 4.50
N VAL A 89 -1.49 -30.68 3.62
CA VAL A 89 -1.02 -29.39 3.11
C VAL A 89 -1.93 -28.30 3.63
N THR A 90 -1.37 -27.42 4.45
CA THR A 90 -2.02 -26.21 4.94
C THR A 90 -1.61 -25.02 4.08
N ILE A 91 -2.61 -24.24 3.66
CA ILE A 91 -2.48 -22.92 3.05
C ILE A 91 -2.83 -21.89 4.12
N ALA A 92 -1.85 -21.11 4.56
CA ALA A 92 -2.14 -19.97 5.43
C ALA A 92 -2.70 -18.82 4.62
N TYR A 93 -3.74 -18.17 5.13
CA TYR A 93 -4.35 -16.98 4.58
C TYR A 93 -4.09 -15.81 5.52
N VAL A 94 -3.42 -14.77 5.04
CA VAL A 94 -3.03 -13.58 5.81
C VAL A 94 -3.72 -12.35 5.25
N GLU A 95 -4.59 -11.73 6.05
CA GLU A 95 -5.31 -10.46 5.79
C GLU A 95 -6.11 -10.09 7.06
N ALA A 96 -7.45 -10.05 6.97
CA ALA A 96 -8.39 -9.67 8.02
C ALA A 96 -8.99 -10.88 8.76
N GLY A 97 -8.41 -12.08 8.56
CA GLY A 97 -8.83 -13.30 9.22
C GLY A 97 -10.00 -14.01 8.54
N ILE A 98 -11.08 -14.31 9.29
CA ILE A 98 -12.25 -15.06 8.80
C ILE A 98 -13.57 -14.46 9.31
N ASN A 99 -14.64 -14.51 8.51
CA ASN A 99 -15.96 -14.05 8.93
C ASN A 99 -16.91 -15.24 9.17
N TRP A 100 -17.23 -15.52 10.44
CA TRP A 100 -18.15 -16.60 10.85
C TRP A 100 -19.64 -16.27 10.69
N HIS A 101 -19.97 -15.00 10.40
CA HIS A 101 -21.34 -14.49 10.37
C HIS A 101 -21.96 -14.49 8.96
N GLY A 102 -21.17 -14.83 7.93
CA GLY A 102 -21.62 -14.95 6.54
C GLY A 102 -22.12 -16.35 6.18
N ASP A 103 -23.13 -16.44 5.30
CA ASP A 103 -23.67 -17.72 4.82
C ASP A 103 -22.62 -18.56 4.04
N ASP A 104 -21.59 -17.90 3.50
CA ASP A 104 -20.52 -18.51 2.72
C ASP A 104 -19.50 -19.29 3.55
N VAL A 105 -19.50 -19.11 4.88
CA VAL A 105 -18.60 -19.83 5.79
C VAL A 105 -18.83 -21.34 5.76
N ALA A 106 -19.98 -21.79 5.27
CA ALA A 106 -20.25 -23.20 5.03
C ALA A 106 -19.24 -23.89 4.08
N GLU A 107 -18.53 -23.11 3.25
CA GLU A 107 -17.46 -23.60 2.37
C GLU A 107 -16.10 -23.75 3.06
N LEU A 108 -15.93 -23.09 4.21
CA LEU A 108 -14.64 -22.90 4.87
C LEU A 108 -14.55 -23.53 6.26
N ALA A 109 -15.66 -23.63 6.99
CA ALA A 109 -15.65 -24.08 8.39
C ALA A 109 -14.99 -25.46 8.56
N ASP A 110 -15.22 -26.38 7.62
CA ASP A 110 -14.63 -27.71 7.65
C ASP A 110 -13.23 -27.76 6.99
N LYS A 111 -12.70 -26.62 6.51
CA LYS A 111 -11.35 -26.44 5.94
C LYS A 111 -10.35 -25.85 6.91
N VAL A 112 -10.81 -25.10 7.89
CA VAL A 112 -9.93 -24.40 8.82
C VAL A 112 -9.07 -25.40 9.59
N PHE A 113 -7.76 -25.19 9.56
CA PHE A 113 -6.77 -25.96 10.30
C PHE A 113 -7.06 -25.86 11.80
N LEU A 114 -6.97 -26.99 12.49
CA LEU A 114 -7.10 -27.06 13.94
C LEU A 114 -5.77 -27.49 14.56
N ASN A 115 -5.22 -26.66 15.45
CA ASN A 115 -4.07 -27.00 16.26
C ASN A 115 -4.49 -28.02 17.33
N THR A 116 -4.16 -29.30 17.10
CA THR A 116 -4.48 -30.36 18.07
C THR A 116 -3.66 -30.29 19.36
N GLY A 117 -2.59 -29.50 19.39
CA GLY A 117 -1.79 -29.22 20.60
C GLY A 117 -2.60 -28.51 21.67
N GLU A 118 -3.46 -27.58 21.25
CA GLU A 118 -4.33 -26.76 22.10
C GLU A 118 -5.73 -27.36 22.32
N LEU A 119 -6.02 -28.53 21.72
CA LEU A 119 -7.33 -29.15 21.78
C LEU A 119 -7.34 -30.46 22.58
N PRO A 120 -8.36 -30.69 23.43
CA PRO A 120 -8.67 -32.04 23.88
C PRO A 120 -9.27 -32.85 22.74
N LYS A 121 -9.08 -34.17 22.73
CA LYS A 121 -9.81 -35.03 21.78
C LYS A 121 -11.34 -34.87 21.93
N PRO A 122 -12.14 -35.08 20.88
CA PRO A 122 -13.59 -35.13 20.97
C PRO A 122 -14.06 -36.13 22.04
N GLN A 123 -15.06 -35.75 22.83
CA GLN A 123 -15.52 -36.56 23.96
C GLN A 123 -16.03 -37.92 23.48
N GLY A 124 -15.45 -39.00 24.03
CA GLY A 124 -15.78 -40.37 23.65
C GLY A 124 -15.02 -40.90 22.43
N SER A 125 -14.11 -40.10 21.85
CA SER A 125 -13.19 -40.53 20.78
C SER A 125 -11.81 -40.87 21.33
N SER A 126 -11.13 -41.84 20.70
CA SER A 126 -9.69 -42.12 20.93
C SER A 126 -8.76 -41.34 20.01
N THR A 127 -9.29 -40.69 18.97
CA THR A 127 -8.59 -39.93 17.93
C THR A 127 -9.17 -38.52 17.81
N TYR A 128 -8.41 -37.58 17.25
CA TYR A 128 -8.91 -36.23 16.94
C TYR A 128 -9.86 -36.25 15.74
N ASP A 129 -9.46 -36.93 14.66
CA ASP A 129 -10.30 -37.33 13.53
C ASP A 129 -11.25 -38.45 14.02
N LYS A 130 -12.49 -38.08 14.36
CA LYS A 130 -13.50 -38.96 14.95
C LYS A 130 -14.27 -39.71 13.87
N ASP A 131 -14.49 -39.10 12.71
CA ASP A 131 -15.25 -39.70 11.61
C ASP A 131 -14.39 -40.53 10.64
N GLY A 132 -13.06 -40.41 10.72
CA GLY A 132 -12.08 -41.17 9.98
C GLY A 132 -11.88 -40.70 8.54
N ASP A 133 -12.21 -39.45 8.22
CA ASP A 133 -12.11 -38.89 6.86
C ASP A 133 -10.68 -38.45 6.46
N GLY A 134 -9.75 -38.48 7.43
CA GLY A 134 -8.35 -38.14 7.29
C GLY A 134 -8.03 -36.66 7.55
N ALA A 135 -8.99 -35.87 8.04
CA ALA A 135 -8.82 -34.50 8.49
C ALA A 135 -9.30 -34.35 9.94
N VAL A 136 -8.82 -33.31 10.64
CA VAL A 136 -9.36 -32.89 11.93
C VAL A 136 -10.09 -31.58 11.69
N THR A 137 -11.39 -31.57 11.98
CA THR A 137 -12.32 -30.47 11.66
C THR A 137 -13.23 -30.15 12.83
N ALA A 138 -13.97 -29.04 12.76
CA ALA A 138 -14.98 -28.72 13.76
C ALA A 138 -16.12 -29.76 13.79
N ALA A 139 -16.41 -30.41 12.65
CA ALA A 139 -17.42 -31.45 12.57
C ALA A 139 -17.11 -32.66 13.46
N ASP A 140 -15.83 -32.98 13.72
CA ASP A 140 -15.42 -34.05 14.65
C ASP A 140 -15.92 -33.82 16.09
N TYR A 141 -16.16 -32.56 16.45
CA TYR A 141 -16.67 -32.11 17.74
C TYR A 141 -18.18 -31.80 17.72
N GLY A 142 -18.88 -32.01 16.60
CA GLY A 142 -20.28 -31.61 16.44
C GLY A 142 -21.26 -32.24 17.46
N ASP A 143 -20.95 -33.45 17.93
CA ASP A 143 -21.71 -34.14 18.99
C ASP A 143 -21.06 -34.01 20.38
N ASP A 144 -20.00 -33.23 20.53
CA ASP A 144 -19.30 -33.05 21.78
C ASP A 144 -20.12 -32.14 22.71
N PRO A 145 -20.59 -32.62 23.88
CA PRO A 145 -21.48 -31.84 24.75
C PRO A 145 -20.79 -30.62 25.39
N ARG A 146 -19.47 -30.50 25.27
CA ARG A 146 -18.69 -29.35 25.74
C ARG A 146 -18.76 -28.17 24.76
N VAL A 147 -19.04 -28.44 23.48
CA VAL A 147 -19.06 -27.46 22.40
C VAL A 147 -20.50 -27.06 22.10
N LYS A 148 -20.73 -25.78 21.85
CA LYS A 148 -22.03 -25.21 21.49
C LYS A 148 -21.81 -24.11 20.48
N ASP A 149 -22.76 -23.94 19.57
CA ASP A 149 -22.88 -22.77 18.69
C ASP A 149 -22.97 -21.50 19.55
N SER A 150 -21.82 -20.85 19.71
CA SER A 150 -21.57 -19.73 20.61
C SER A 150 -21.66 -18.39 19.88
N ASN A 151 -21.40 -18.38 18.56
CA ASN A 151 -21.55 -17.22 17.70
C ASN A 151 -22.95 -17.10 17.08
N GLY A 152 -23.79 -18.14 17.17
CA GLY A 152 -25.19 -18.15 16.75
C GLY A 152 -25.40 -18.36 15.25
N ASN A 153 -24.40 -18.87 14.53
CA ASN A 153 -24.46 -19.08 13.08
C ASN A 153 -25.12 -20.41 12.67
N LYS A 154 -25.57 -21.21 13.64
CA LYS A 154 -26.26 -22.51 13.47
C LYS A 154 -25.37 -23.64 12.97
N ARG A 155 -24.06 -23.52 13.17
CA ARG A 155 -23.05 -24.53 12.86
C ARG A 155 -22.16 -24.73 14.10
N ILE A 156 -21.48 -25.87 14.17
CA ILE A 156 -20.30 -26.02 15.04
C ILE A 156 -19.08 -25.73 14.17
N ASP A 157 -18.35 -24.68 14.50
CA ASP A 157 -17.19 -24.21 13.75
C ASP A 157 -15.97 -24.01 14.68
N PRO A 158 -14.79 -23.67 14.13
CA PRO A 158 -13.60 -23.44 14.94
C PRO A 158 -13.71 -22.36 16.03
N GLU A 159 -14.51 -21.31 15.86
CA GLU A 159 -14.73 -20.28 16.89
C GLU A 159 -15.44 -20.89 18.11
N ASP A 160 -16.36 -21.83 17.90
CA ASP A 160 -17.00 -22.56 18.99
C ASP A 160 -16.02 -23.43 19.77
N LEU A 161 -15.01 -23.98 19.09
CA LEU A 161 -13.94 -24.73 19.76
C LEU A 161 -13.04 -23.80 20.57
N ILE A 162 -12.71 -22.61 20.04
CA ILE A 162 -12.00 -21.57 20.78
C ILE A 162 -12.76 -21.24 22.06
N VAL A 163 -14.06 -20.95 21.98
CA VAL A 163 -14.90 -20.62 23.14
C VAL A 163 -14.96 -21.77 24.14
N ALA A 164 -15.06 -23.01 23.67
CA ALA A 164 -15.19 -24.18 24.53
C ALA A 164 -13.89 -24.58 25.25
N PHE A 165 -12.74 -24.35 24.64
CA PHE A 165 -11.47 -24.97 25.07
C PHE A 165 -10.34 -24.01 25.41
N SER A 166 -10.44 -22.71 25.11
CA SER A 166 -9.43 -21.73 25.54
C SER A 166 -9.32 -21.69 27.07
N ASN A 167 -8.14 -21.95 27.60
CA ASN A 167 -7.90 -22.08 29.04
C ASN A 167 -6.85 -21.09 29.58
N GLY A 168 -6.31 -20.24 28.70
CA GLY A 168 -5.32 -19.22 29.01
C GLY A 168 -3.90 -19.79 29.13
N LYS A 169 -3.65 -20.98 28.59
CA LYS A 169 -2.33 -21.61 28.56
C LYS A 169 -1.95 -21.92 27.12
N ASP A 170 -0.64 -21.94 26.91
CA ASP A 170 -0.01 -22.42 25.70
C ASP A 170 0.36 -23.88 25.98
N ASP A 171 -0.53 -24.80 25.63
CA ASP A 171 -0.45 -26.23 25.97
C ASP A 171 0.58 -26.97 25.09
N ASP A 172 0.88 -26.45 23.89
CA ASP A 172 1.92 -26.99 23.00
C ASP A 172 3.29 -26.27 23.08
N GLU A 173 3.38 -25.22 23.90
CA GLU A 173 4.57 -24.39 24.15
C GLU A 173 5.12 -23.70 22.88
N ASN A 174 4.25 -23.35 21.93
CA ASN A 174 4.62 -22.68 20.67
C ASN A 174 4.77 -21.14 20.80
N GLY A 175 4.34 -20.55 21.92
CA GLY A 175 4.36 -19.12 22.24
C GLY A 175 3.06 -18.37 21.93
N PHE A 176 2.02 -19.06 21.49
CA PHE A 176 0.71 -18.52 21.13
C PHE A 176 -0.38 -19.23 21.95
N VAL A 177 -0.80 -18.57 23.03
CA VAL A 177 -1.76 -19.11 23.99
C VAL A 177 -3.10 -19.46 23.33
N ASP A 178 -3.53 -20.72 23.44
CA ASP A 178 -4.81 -21.22 22.92
C ASP A 178 -5.03 -21.01 21.40
N ASP A 179 -3.98 -21.04 20.55
CA ASP A 179 -4.04 -20.79 19.10
C ASP A 179 -4.70 -21.92 18.27
N ILE A 180 -5.91 -22.30 18.68
CA ILE A 180 -6.67 -23.46 18.22
C ILE A 180 -6.91 -23.46 16.70
N SER A 181 -7.17 -22.31 16.08
CA SER A 181 -7.53 -22.25 14.66
C SER A 181 -6.96 -21.04 13.92
N GLY A 182 -5.84 -20.52 14.40
CA GLY A 182 -5.20 -19.31 13.88
C GLY A 182 -4.90 -18.28 14.97
N TRP A 183 -4.45 -17.10 14.54
CA TRP A 183 -4.06 -16.02 15.44
C TRP A 183 -4.46 -14.65 14.89
N ASP A 184 -4.79 -13.73 15.79
CA ASP A 184 -5.01 -12.31 15.51
C ASP A 184 -3.86 -11.44 16.04
N PHE A 185 -3.03 -10.94 15.12
CA PHE A 185 -1.95 -9.99 15.41
C PHE A 185 -2.45 -8.55 15.55
N TYR A 186 -3.65 -8.23 15.07
CA TYR A 186 -4.22 -6.89 15.19
C TYR A 186 -4.73 -6.64 16.61
N ASP A 187 -5.57 -7.54 17.14
CA ASP A 187 -6.11 -7.45 18.50
C ASP A 187 -5.30 -8.25 19.54
N ARG A 188 -4.25 -8.99 19.11
CA ARG A 188 -3.33 -9.80 19.95
C ARG A 188 -4.04 -10.93 20.72
N GLN A 189 -4.80 -11.75 20.02
CA GLN A 189 -5.53 -12.87 20.64
C GLN A 189 -5.71 -14.07 19.70
N ASN A 190 -6.23 -15.17 20.23
CA ASN A 190 -6.31 -16.47 19.58
C ASN A 190 -7.52 -16.68 18.66
N ASP A 191 -8.41 -15.69 18.56
CA ASP A 191 -9.55 -15.73 17.66
C ASP A 191 -9.28 -14.87 16.42
N PRO A 192 -8.94 -15.46 15.26
CA PRO A 192 -8.67 -14.73 14.03
C PRO A 192 -9.93 -14.16 13.37
N ALA A 193 -11.12 -14.30 13.95
CA ALA A 193 -12.33 -13.83 13.31
C ALA A 193 -12.43 -12.30 13.22
N THR A 194 -13.07 -11.80 12.15
CA THR A 194 -13.51 -10.41 12.05
C THR A 194 -14.78 -10.19 12.85
N TYR A 195 -14.87 -9.03 13.49
CA TYR A 195 -16.10 -8.56 14.15
C TYR A 195 -16.96 -7.69 13.22
N ASP A 196 -16.45 -7.28 12.04
CA ASP A 196 -17.29 -6.65 11.03
C ASP A 196 -18.00 -7.72 10.21
N ALA A 197 -19.25 -8.02 10.58
CA ALA A 197 -20.07 -9.04 9.92
C ALA A 197 -20.40 -8.68 8.45
N THR A 198 -20.16 -7.44 8.00
CA THR A 198 -20.32 -7.05 6.60
C THR A 198 -19.08 -7.38 5.76
N TYR A 199 -17.92 -7.60 6.40
CA TYR A 199 -16.65 -7.82 5.71
C TYR A 199 -16.57 -9.23 5.11
N GLY A 200 -16.82 -9.36 3.81
CA GLY A 200 -16.84 -10.64 3.08
C GLY A 200 -15.57 -10.97 2.30
N HIS A 201 -14.65 -10.00 2.16
CA HIS A 201 -13.49 -10.13 1.27
C HIS A 201 -12.60 -11.34 1.61
N ALA A 202 -12.26 -11.51 2.89
CA ALA A 202 -11.42 -12.61 3.35
C ALA A 202 -12.00 -14.00 3.05
N ASN A 203 -13.31 -14.19 3.29
CA ASN A 203 -13.99 -15.45 3.00
C ASN A 203 -13.98 -15.74 1.49
N ASP A 204 -14.29 -14.74 0.65
CA ASP A 204 -14.26 -14.90 -0.80
C ASP A 204 -12.87 -15.34 -1.27
N GLN A 205 -11.80 -14.73 -0.76
CA GLN A 205 -10.43 -15.05 -1.13
C GLN A 205 -9.98 -16.44 -0.66
N MET A 206 -10.24 -16.81 0.60
CA MET A 206 -9.94 -18.16 1.11
C MET A 206 -10.65 -19.24 0.29
N ARG A 207 -11.88 -18.98 -0.16
CA ARG A 207 -12.64 -19.91 -0.98
C ARG A 207 -12.00 -20.16 -2.34
N LYS A 208 -11.38 -19.15 -2.97
CA LYS A 208 -10.64 -19.35 -4.25
C LYS A 208 -9.52 -20.38 -4.08
N ALA A 209 -8.80 -20.33 -2.95
CA ALA A 209 -7.72 -21.27 -2.68
C ALA A 209 -8.23 -22.70 -2.42
N ALA A 210 -9.21 -22.87 -1.53
CA ALA A 210 -9.49 -24.18 -0.93
C ALA A 210 -10.94 -24.45 -0.50
N ALA A 211 -11.95 -23.73 -1.03
CA ALA A 211 -13.36 -24.06 -0.77
C ALA A 211 -13.66 -25.55 -0.98
N GLN A 212 -14.61 -26.06 -0.18
CA GLN A 212 -15.05 -27.44 -0.29
C GLN A 212 -15.64 -27.74 -1.66
N THR A 213 -15.67 -29.03 -1.99
CA THR A 213 -16.28 -29.51 -3.23
C THR A 213 -17.28 -30.62 -2.92
N ASN A 214 -18.30 -30.76 -3.77
CA ASN A 214 -19.37 -31.76 -3.67
C ASN A 214 -20.20 -31.64 -2.38
N ASN A 215 -20.37 -30.42 -1.85
CA ASN A 215 -21.15 -30.11 -0.65
C ASN A 215 -22.51 -29.45 -0.97
N ALA A 216 -22.85 -29.34 -2.24
CA ALA A 216 -24.07 -28.71 -2.71
C ALA A 216 -24.15 -27.18 -2.50
N THR A 217 -23.02 -26.54 -2.21
CA THR A 217 -22.93 -25.11 -1.82
C THR A 217 -22.04 -24.36 -2.81
N ALA A 218 -22.29 -23.05 -2.94
CA ALA A 218 -21.57 -22.07 -3.75
C ALA A 218 -20.66 -22.61 -4.89
N GLY A 219 -19.37 -22.84 -4.65
CA GLY A 219 -18.41 -23.23 -5.70
C GLY A 219 -17.06 -23.73 -5.16
N ALA A 220 -16.24 -24.29 -6.05
CA ALA A 220 -15.02 -25.05 -5.75
C ALA A 220 -13.75 -24.19 -5.59
N GLY A 221 -12.90 -24.52 -4.61
CA GLY A 221 -11.54 -23.96 -4.52
C GLY A 221 -10.54 -24.77 -5.35
N ILE A 222 -9.36 -24.20 -5.66
CA ILE A 222 -8.33 -24.90 -6.47
C ILE A 222 -7.79 -26.16 -5.80
N CYS A 223 -7.54 -26.11 -4.48
CA CYS A 223 -7.09 -27.26 -3.68
C CYS A 223 -8.14 -27.65 -2.64
N PRO A 224 -9.24 -28.32 -3.04
CA PRO A 224 -10.38 -28.55 -2.14
C PRO A 224 -10.09 -29.54 -1.00
N ARG A 225 -9.00 -30.30 -1.04
CA ARG A 225 -8.56 -31.13 0.11
C ARG A 225 -7.49 -30.48 0.98
N CYS A 226 -6.93 -29.33 0.61
CA CYS A 226 -6.00 -28.58 1.46
C CYS A 226 -6.73 -28.02 2.70
N ARG A 227 -5.98 -27.77 3.78
CA ARG A 227 -6.46 -27.03 4.96
C ARG A 227 -6.19 -25.53 4.78
N VAL A 228 -6.98 -24.68 5.43
CA VAL A 228 -6.76 -23.23 5.47
C VAL A 228 -6.40 -22.82 6.89
N LEU A 229 -5.34 -22.04 7.09
CA LEU A 229 -5.01 -21.43 8.38
C LEU A 229 -5.30 -19.92 8.31
N PRO A 230 -6.42 -19.43 8.87
CA PRO A 230 -6.69 -18.00 8.94
C PRO A 230 -5.71 -17.31 9.88
N VAL A 231 -5.05 -16.25 9.41
CA VAL A 231 -4.18 -15.39 10.20
C VAL A 231 -4.61 -13.95 9.97
N ARG A 232 -4.97 -13.26 11.05
CA ARG A 232 -5.41 -11.87 10.98
C ARG A 232 -4.23 -10.95 11.29
N ALA A 233 -3.76 -10.22 10.28
CA ALA A 233 -2.72 -9.20 10.39
C ALA A 233 -3.32 -7.79 10.62
N GLY A 234 -4.52 -7.54 10.11
CA GLY A 234 -5.24 -6.29 10.35
C GLY A 234 -6.77 -6.38 10.23
N GLN A 235 -7.41 -5.25 9.96
CA GLN A 235 -8.87 -5.18 9.79
C GLN A 235 -9.34 -5.39 8.35
N GLU A 236 -8.43 -5.24 7.40
CA GLU A 236 -8.63 -5.27 5.95
C GLU A 236 -7.27 -5.51 5.29
N ALA A 237 -7.13 -5.34 3.97
CA ALA A 237 -5.90 -5.68 3.27
C ALA A 237 -4.72 -4.71 3.52
N LEU A 238 -4.91 -3.54 4.12
CA LEU A 238 -3.81 -2.59 4.36
C LEU A 238 -3.23 -2.73 5.77
N ASP A 239 -2.03 -3.31 5.87
CA ASP A 239 -1.50 -3.82 7.13
C ASP A 239 -0.16 -3.23 7.55
N ARG A 240 0.10 -3.29 8.87
CA ARG A 240 1.35 -2.84 9.48
C ARG A 240 2.48 -3.81 9.19
N THR A 241 3.66 -3.24 8.92
CA THR A 241 4.86 -4.00 8.52
C THR A 241 5.32 -5.01 9.57
N ASP A 242 5.24 -4.65 10.85
CA ASP A 242 5.62 -5.52 11.96
C ASP A 242 4.60 -6.63 12.23
N ASP A 243 3.31 -6.39 11.96
CA ASP A 243 2.26 -7.41 12.08
C ASP A 243 2.30 -8.41 10.93
N LEU A 244 2.54 -7.96 9.71
CA LEU A 244 2.75 -8.83 8.55
C LEU A 244 3.94 -9.77 8.74
N ALA A 245 5.10 -9.25 9.17
CA ALA A 245 6.28 -10.07 9.41
C ALA A 245 6.01 -11.17 10.46
N GLN A 246 5.27 -10.85 11.52
CA GLN A 246 4.88 -11.83 12.54
C GLN A 246 3.85 -12.84 12.03
N ALA A 247 2.85 -12.38 11.27
CA ALA A 247 1.83 -13.23 10.67
C ALA A 247 2.42 -14.27 9.72
N TRP A 248 3.37 -13.87 8.88
CA TRP A 248 4.05 -14.80 7.97
C TRP A 248 4.94 -15.81 8.71
N LEU A 249 5.63 -15.37 9.78
CA LEU A 249 6.42 -16.26 10.62
C LEU A 249 5.54 -17.28 11.34
N TYR A 250 4.41 -16.84 11.90
CA TYR A 250 3.42 -17.72 12.53
C TYR A 250 2.87 -18.75 11.55
N ALA A 251 2.48 -18.33 10.35
CA ALA A 251 1.98 -19.24 9.33
C ALA A 251 2.96 -20.40 9.04
N ALA A 252 4.26 -20.10 8.89
CA ALA A 252 5.28 -21.13 8.72
C ALA A 252 5.56 -21.93 9.99
N HIS A 253 5.51 -21.30 11.17
CA HIS A 253 5.62 -21.97 12.46
C HIS A 253 4.56 -23.07 12.60
N MET A 254 3.32 -22.77 12.21
CA MET A 254 2.21 -23.72 12.19
C MET A 254 2.29 -24.76 11.06
N GLY A 255 3.38 -24.76 10.30
CA GLY A 255 3.68 -25.77 9.28
C GLY A 255 3.01 -25.53 7.92
N ALA A 256 2.48 -24.34 7.66
CA ALA A 256 1.92 -23.99 6.35
C ALA A 256 2.97 -24.20 5.24
N LYS A 257 2.54 -24.81 4.13
CA LYS A 257 3.40 -25.03 2.95
C LYS A 257 3.23 -23.95 1.90
N VAL A 258 2.10 -23.26 1.94
CA VAL A 258 1.80 -22.10 1.12
C VAL A 258 1.32 -20.99 2.04
N ILE A 259 1.87 -19.79 1.88
CA ILE A 259 1.35 -18.57 2.48
C ILE A 259 0.73 -17.75 1.36
N VAL A 260 -0.54 -17.41 1.53
CA VAL A 260 -1.30 -16.48 0.70
C VAL A 260 -1.45 -15.20 1.52
N SER A 261 -0.73 -14.15 1.13
CA SER A 261 -0.84 -12.83 1.76
C SER A 261 -1.61 -11.90 0.84
N THR A 262 -2.89 -11.71 1.11
CA THR A 262 -3.75 -10.80 0.33
C THR A 262 -3.69 -9.41 0.96
N THR A 263 -2.50 -8.81 0.94
CA THR A 263 -2.20 -7.60 1.69
C THR A 263 -1.53 -6.55 0.82
N ALA A 264 -1.73 -5.30 1.19
CA ALA A 264 -0.95 -4.15 0.79
C ALA A 264 -0.14 -3.70 2.01
N ASP A 265 1.17 -3.77 1.89
CA ASP A 265 2.10 -3.39 2.94
C ASP A 265 2.10 -1.86 3.10
N LEU A 266 1.97 -1.34 4.33
CA LEU A 266 2.11 0.09 4.62
C LEU A 266 3.55 0.62 4.43
N GLY A 267 4.55 -0.26 4.50
CA GLY A 267 5.97 0.07 4.31
C GLY A 267 6.83 -1.19 4.20
N TYR A 268 8.15 -1.03 4.10
CA TYR A 268 9.07 -2.17 4.06
C TYR A 268 10.18 -2.09 5.11
N SER A 269 10.42 -3.20 5.80
CA SER A 269 11.41 -3.29 6.88
C SER A 269 12.40 -4.44 6.68
N SER A 270 13.53 -4.35 7.36
CA SER A 270 14.49 -5.46 7.47
C SER A 270 13.87 -6.67 8.17
N TYR A 271 12.90 -6.49 9.07
CA TYR A 271 12.19 -7.59 9.72
C TYR A 271 11.40 -8.42 8.69
N MET A 272 10.63 -7.75 7.81
CA MET A 272 9.92 -8.41 6.70
C MET A 272 10.90 -9.12 5.76
N ARG A 273 12.02 -8.48 5.39
CA ARG A 273 13.04 -9.11 4.53
C ARG A 273 13.60 -10.38 5.15
N GLN A 274 13.99 -10.34 6.42
CA GLN A 274 14.51 -11.51 7.15
C GLN A 274 13.48 -12.64 7.20
N THR A 275 12.21 -12.31 7.40
CA THR A 275 11.10 -13.26 7.37
C THR A 275 10.99 -13.93 6.00
N VAL A 276 10.85 -13.18 4.90
CA VAL A 276 10.74 -13.74 3.54
C VAL A 276 11.91 -14.67 3.23
N GLU A 277 13.13 -14.28 3.59
CA GLU A 277 14.33 -15.09 3.42
C GLU A 277 14.32 -16.39 4.25
N LYS A 278 13.80 -16.35 5.47
CA LYS A 278 13.63 -17.54 6.32
C LYS A 278 12.59 -18.49 5.73
N LEU A 279 11.44 -17.97 5.32
CA LEU A 279 10.35 -18.75 4.70
C LEU A 279 10.83 -19.48 3.45
N TRP A 280 11.58 -18.78 2.60
CA TRP A 280 12.17 -19.37 1.40
C TRP A 280 13.09 -20.55 1.72
N ARG A 281 13.97 -20.41 2.72
CA ARG A 281 14.87 -21.49 3.17
C ARG A 281 14.13 -22.67 3.80
N GLU A 282 12.97 -22.44 4.40
CA GLU A 282 12.12 -23.48 4.99
C GLU A 282 11.24 -24.20 3.97
N GLY A 283 11.35 -23.82 2.69
CA GLY A 283 10.63 -24.48 1.60
C GLY A 283 9.16 -24.06 1.50
N VAL A 284 8.79 -22.92 2.07
CA VAL A 284 7.45 -22.35 1.96
C VAL A 284 7.31 -21.61 0.63
N VAL A 285 6.19 -21.80 -0.06
CA VAL A 285 5.82 -20.96 -1.21
C VAL A 285 5.01 -19.79 -0.69
N MET A 286 5.50 -18.58 -0.89
CA MET A 286 4.75 -17.37 -0.57
C MET A 286 4.20 -16.74 -1.85
N VAL A 287 2.90 -16.46 -1.84
CA VAL A 287 2.20 -15.72 -2.87
C VAL A 287 1.59 -14.49 -2.21
N GLU A 288 1.80 -13.33 -2.82
CA GLU A 288 1.37 -12.06 -2.24
C GLU A 288 0.72 -11.18 -3.29
N ALA A 289 -0.28 -10.43 -2.83
CA ALA A 289 -0.96 -9.45 -3.63
C ALA A 289 -0.05 -8.25 -3.96
N SER A 290 -0.52 -7.47 -4.92
CA SER A 290 0.02 -6.17 -5.31
C SER A 290 -1.16 -5.20 -5.37
N ASN A 291 -1.02 -4.04 -6.00
CA ASN A 291 -2.12 -3.08 -6.08
C ASN A 291 -3.24 -3.51 -7.06
N ASP A 292 -4.45 -2.96 -6.87
CA ASP A 292 -5.62 -3.28 -7.70
C ASP A 292 -6.00 -2.15 -8.70
N PHE A 293 -5.02 -1.51 -9.37
CA PHE A 293 -5.26 -0.32 -10.21
C PHE A 293 -4.42 -0.23 -11.49
N ASP A 294 -4.22 -1.34 -12.20
CA ASP A 294 -3.46 -1.35 -13.47
C ASP A 294 -2.09 -0.67 -13.37
N SER A 295 -1.34 -0.97 -12.31
CA SER A 295 -0.06 -0.32 -12.01
C SER A 295 1.16 -1.20 -12.27
N THR A 296 2.29 -0.51 -12.45
CA THR A 296 3.64 -1.08 -12.54
C THR A 296 4.44 -0.84 -11.27
N ASP A 297 3.77 -0.56 -10.16
CA ASP A 297 4.42 -0.33 -8.87
C ASP A 297 5.17 -1.57 -8.35
N HIS A 298 5.97 -1.33 -7.33
CA HIS A 298 6.69 -2.36 -6.60
C HIS A 298 6.00 -2.63 -5.24
N GLN A 299 4.70 -2.96 -5.25
CA GLN A 299 3.95 -3.33 -4.05
C GLN A 299 3.99 -4.84 -3.76
N GLY A 300 4.29 -5.20 -2.51
CA GLY A 300 4.16 -6.56 -1.97
C GLY A 300 4.84 -7.61 -2.85
N GLY A 301 4.02 -8.45 -3.49
CA GLY A 301 4.48 -9.50 -4.41
C GLY A 301 5.32 -9.03 -5.59
N MET A 302 5.25 -7.75 -5.99
CA MET A 302 6.14 -7.17 -7.02
C MET A 302 7.50 -6.71 -6.46
N PHE A 303 7.69 -6.62 -5.16
CA PHE A 303 8.94 -6.15 -4.53
C PHE A 303 9.77 -7.27 -3.92
N TRP A 304 9.19 -8.07 -3.04
CA TRP A 304 9.93 -9.03 -2.21
C TRP A 304 10.62 -10.10 -3.06
N PRO A 305 11.89 -10.45 -2.84
CA PRO A 305 12.47 -11.62 -3.52
C PRO A 305 11.71 -12.88 -3.11
N HIS A 306 11.81 -13.96 -3.89
CA HIS A 306 11.26 -15.27 -3.52
C HIS A 306 9.72 -15.36 -3.40
N VAL A 307 9.00 -14.24 -3.51
CA VAL A 307 7.54 -14.18 -3.49
C VAL A 307 6.99 -14.19 -4.91
N VAL A 308 5.92 -14.95 -5.14
CA VAL A 308 5.19 -14.97 -6.42
C VAL A 308 4.09 -13.90 -6.39
N PRO A 309 4.08 -12.90 -7.31
CA PRO A 309 3.02 -11.91 -7.35
C PRO A 309 1.71 -12.50 -7.88
N GLY A 310 0.58 -12.01 -7.37
CA GLY A 310 -0.72 -12.21 -8.00
C GLY A 310 -0.84 -11.46 -9.33
N ASN A 311 -1.37 -12.11 -10.36
CA ASN A 311 -1.78 -11.46 -11.61
C ASN A 311 -2.93 -12.25 -12.27
N GLY A 312 -3.97 -11.56 -12.73
CA GLY A 312 -5.26 -12.13 -13.10
C GLY A 312 -5.60 -12.09 -14.59
N LEU A 313 -6.14 -13.20 -15.10
CA LEU A 313 -6.81 -13.33 -16.39
C LEU A 313 -8.32 -13.47 -16.22
N VAL A 314 -9.05 -12.86 -17.14
CA VAL A 314 -10.50 -12.90 -17.21
C VAL A 314 -10.98 -13.05 -18.67
N ALA A 315 -12.27 -13.33 -18.84
CA ALA A 315 -12.91 -13.21 -20.14
C ALA A 315 -12.90 -11.75 -20.62
N ASN A 316 -12.82 -11.51 -21.93
CA ASN A 316 -12.89 -10.15 -22.48
C ASN A 316 -14.23 -9.42 -22.19
N THR A 317 -15.20 -10.15 -21.66
CA THR A 317 -16.55 -9.69 -21.30
C THR A 317 -16.83 -9.77 -19.80
N THR A 318 -15.83 -10.08 -18.97
CA THR A 318 -15.97 -10.07 -17.51
C THR A 318 -16.30 -8.66 -17.00
N GLY A 319 -17.23 -8.58 -16.05
CA GLY A 319 -17.65 -7.34 -15.40
C GLY A 319 -19.17 -7.14 -15.45
N SER A 320 -19.60 -5.87 -15.41
CA SER A 320 -21.00 -5.41 -15.36
C SER A 320 -21.74 -5.55 -16.68
N ILE A 321 -21.54 -6.66 -17.40
CA ILE A 321 -22.24 -7.02 -18.63
C ILE A 321 -23.27 -8.08 -18.26
N PRO A 322 -24.57 -7.87 -18.55
CA PRO A 322 -25.56 -8.90 -18.33
C PRO A 322 -25.18 -10.17 -19.09
N ASP A 323 -24.93 -11.19 -18.31
CA ASP A 323 -24.60 -12.55 -18.68
C ASP A 323 -25.12 -13.00 -20.08
N PRO A 324 -26.43 -12.99 -20.40
CA PRO A 324 -26.92 -13.45 -21.72
C PRO A 324 -26.35 -12.69 -22.92
N LEU A 325 -25.91 -11.44 -22.72
CA LEU A 325 -25.23 -10.61 -23.71
C LEU A 325 -23.72 -10.88 -23.74
N ALA A 326 -23.11 -11.20 -22.60
CA ALA A 326 -21.67 -11.48 -22.49
C ALA A 326 -21.28 -12.72 -23.32
N ASN A 327 -22.03 -13.82 -23.19
CA ASN A 327 -21.77 -15.11 -23.85
C ASN A 327 -21.40 -15.02 -25.35
N PRO A 328 -22.25 -14.45 -26.23
CA PRO A 328 -21.93 -14.34 -27.65
C PRO A 328 -20.82 -13.32 -27.95
N LEU A 329 -20.51 -12.40 -27.03
CA LEU A 329 -19.46 -11.39 -27.18
C LEU A 329 -18.10 -11.88 -26.66
N THR A 330 -18.07 -12.96 -25.88
CA THR A 330 -16.83 -13.57 -25.41
C THR A 330 -16.06 -14.18 -26.57
N THR A 331 -14.85 -13.66 -26.81
CA THR A 331 -13.92 -14.12 -27.84
C THR A 331 -12.66 -14.75 -27.25
N THR A 332 -12.36 -14.49 -25.98
CA THR A 332 -11.17 -15.01 -25.30
C THR A 332 -11.34 -15.03 -23.78
N TYR A 333 -10.58 -15.91 -23.12
CA TYR A 333 -10.42 -16.00 -21.66
C TYR A 333 -8.97 -15.70 -21.22
N ARG A 334 -8.19 -15.03 -22.08
CA ARG A 334 -6.77 -14.69 -21.86
C ARG A 334 -6.52 -13.19 -21.71
N THR A 335 -7.56 -12.39 -21.50
CA THR A 335 -7.35 -10.96 -21.28
C THR A 335 -6.81 -10.75 -19.88
N ARG A 336 -5.68 -10.03 -19.73
CA ARG A 336 -5.25 -9.56 -18.41
C ARG A 336 -6.33 -8.62 -17.87
N SER A 337 -6.67 -8.80 -16.60
CA SER A 337 -7.61 -7.91 -15.93
C SER A 337 -7.07 -6.47 -15.85
N GLY A 338 -7.95 -5.47 -15.97
CA GLY A 338 -7.63 -4.08 -15.64
C GLY A 338 -7.52 -3.80 -14.13
N GLN A 339 -7.81 -4.78 -13.28
CA GLN A 339 -7.76 -4.65 -11.80
C GLN A 339 -6.49 -5.25 -11.18
N THR A 340 -5.46 -5.60 -11.97
CA THR A 340 -4.24 -6.25 -11.44
C THR A 340 -3.00 -5.44 -11.77
N SER A 341 -2.02 -5.42 -10.86
CA SER A 341 -0.67 -4.93 -11.18
C SER A 341 0.04 -5.84 -12.18
N PHE A 342 1.02 -5.28 -12.88
CA PHE A 342 1.86 -5.97 -13.85
C PHE A 342 3.25 -5.33 -13.90
N GLY A 343 4.31 -6.09 -14.21
CA GLY A 343 5.63 -5.47 -14.30
C GLY A 343 6.76 -6.46 -14.44
N ALA A 344 7.95 -5.99 -14.09
CA ALA A 344 9.19 -6.74 -14.26
C ALA A 344 9.26 -8.08 -13.54
N LYS A 345 8.46 -8.24 -12.47
CA LYS A 345 8.41 -9.43 -11.62
C LYS A 345 7.21 -10.35 -11.89
N SER A 346 6.36 -10.01 -12.86
CA SER A 346 5.24 -10.86 -13.29
C SER A 346 5.71 -12.30 -13.56
N MET A 347 5.10 -13.28 -12.89
CA MET A 347 5.45 -14.70 -13.04
C MET A 347 4.39 -15.49 -13.80
N PHE A 348 3.14 -15.41 -13.38
CA PHE A 348 2.02 -16.14 -13.94
C PHE A 348 0.80 -15.24 -14.00
N SER A 349 -0.09 -15.48 -14.96
CA SER A 349 -1.43 -14.87 -14.96
C SER A 349 -2.48 -15.95 -14.78
N VAL A 350 -3.10 -16.04 -13.61
CA VAL A 350 -4.08 -17.09 -13.28
C VAL A 350 -5.47 -16.73 -13.78
N SER A 351 -6.25 -17.72 -14.24
CA SER A 351 -7.64 -17.48 -14.64
C SER A 351 -8.54 -17.36 -13.41
N THR A 352 -9.32 -16.27 -13.36
CA THR A 352 -10.15 -15.87 -12.21
C THR A 352 -11.53 -15.41 -12.68
N GLN A 353 -12.45 -15.13 -11.76
CA GLN A 353 -13.80 -14.66 -12.11
C GLN A 353 -13.89 -13.13 -12.18
N GLY A 354 -13.25 -12.42 -11.25
CA GLY A 354 -13.22 -10.96 -11.14
C GLY A 354 -11.93 -10.34 -11.67
N GLY A 355 -10.77 -10.98 -11.42
CA GLY A 355 -9.48 -10.55 -11.99
C GLY A 355 -8.68 -9.57 -11.17
N SER A 356 -9.06 -9.29 -9.92
CA SER A 356 -8.23 -8.50 -9.02
C SER A 356 -6.96 -9.26 -8.63
N THR A 357 -5.97 -8.54 -8.13
CA THR A 357 -4.77 -9.14 -7.53
C THR A 357 -5.15 -9.92 -6.28
N SER A 358 -6.13 -9.41 -5.53
CA SER A 358 -6.70 -10.06 -4.34
C SER A 358 -7.31 -11.44 -4.63
N GLU A 359 -7.93 -11.65 -5.79
CA GLU A 359 -8.45 -12.97 -6.23
C GLU A 359 -7.37 -13.86 -6.85
N SER A 360 -6.42 -13.24 -7.55
CA SER A 360 -5.34 -13.95 -8.26
C SER A 360 -4.33 -14.58 -7.30
N THR A 361 -4.09 -13.93 -6.17
CA THR A 361 -3.16 -14.38 -5.11
C THR A 361 -3.59 -15.72 -4.47
N PRO A 362 -4.80 -15.86 -3.88
CA PRO A 362 -5.28 -17.13 -3.34
C PRO A 362 -5.47 -18.20 -4.43
N THR A 363 -5.85 -17.81 -5.64
CA THR A 363 -5.94 -18.75 -6.78
C THR A 363 -4.56 -19.37 -7.08
N THR A 364 -3.52 -18.54 -7.15
CA THR A 364 -2.13 -19.00 -7.32
C THR A 364 -1.67 -19.84 -6.13
N GLY A 365 -1.99 -19.45 -4.89
CA GLY A 365 -1.71 -20.22 -3.70
C GLY A 365 -2.35 -21.61 -3.71
N GLY A 366 -3.61 -21.70 -4.13
CA GLY A 366 -4.31 -22.98 -4.31
C GLY A 366 -3.68 -23.88 -5.38
N VAL A 367 -3.17 -23.31 -6.48
CA VAL A 367 -2.39 -24.05 -7.49
C VAL A 367 -1.16 -24.70 -6.85
N PHE A 368 -0.39 -23.92 -6.07
CA PHE A 368 0.78 -24.47 -5.37
C PHE A 368 0.40 -25.51 -4.32
N GLY A 369 -0.69 -25.31 -3.58
CA GLY A 369 -1.22 -26.30 -2.64
C GLY A 369 -1.50 -27.64 -3.32
N LEU A 370 -2.04 -27.62 -4.55
CA LEU A 370 -2.32 -28.82 -5.33
C LEU A 370 -1.04 -29.52 -5.82
N LEU A 371 -0.06 -28.77 -6.34
CA LEU A 371 1.23 -29.29 -6.80
C LEU A 371 2.01 -29.95 -5.65
N LEU A 372 2.10 -29.28 -4.50
CA LEU A 372 2.80 -29.78 -3.31
C LEU A 372 2.09 -31.02 -2.75
N SER A 373 0.75 -31.02 -2.70
CA SER A 373 -0.04 -32.18 -2.30
C SER A 373 0.25 -33.40 -3.17
N TYR A 374 0.30 -33.22 -4.50
CA TYR A 374 0.55 -34.33 -5.40
C TYR A 374 1.96 -34.91 -5.23
N GLY A 375 2.98 -34.05 -5.14
CA GLY A 375 4.36 -34.47 -4.89
C GLY A 375 4.47 -35.33 -3.62
N LEU A 376 3.82 -34.91 -2.53
CA LEU A 376 3.76 -35.68 -1.28
C LEU A 376 3.07 -37.05 -1.48
N GLN A 377 1.91 -37.08 -2.14
CA GLN A 377 1.12 -38.30 -2.33
C GLN A 377 1.84 -39.39 -3.12
N ILE A 378 2.66 -39.00 -4.10
CA ILE A 378 3.42 -39.96 -4.92
C ILE A 378 4.82 -40.27 -4.38
N GLY A 379 5.17 -39.77 -3.18
CA GLY A 379 6.49 -39.99 -2.57
C GLY A 379 7.63 -39.18 -3.20
N HIS A 380 7.31 -38.09 -3.90
CA HIS A 380 8.25 -37.18 -4.54
C HIS A 380 7.96 -35.73 -4.12
N PRO A 381 8.12 -35.38 -2.83
CA PRO A 381 7.89 -34.01 -2.36
C PRO A 381 8.71 -33.02 -3.18
N LEU A 382 8.09 -31.88 -3.50
CA LEU A 382 8.73 -30.78 -4.19
C LEU A 382 9.24 -29.77 -3.17
N THR A 383 10.34 -29.11 -3.47
CA THR A 383 10.67 -27.83 -2.83
C THR A 383 9.79 -26.71 -3.39
N ASN A 384 9.73 -25.58 -2.69
CA ASN A 384 9.09 -24.35 -3.18
C ASN A 384 9.59 -23.95 -4.58
N GLU A 385 10.92 -23.92 -4.77
CA GLU A 385 11.51 -23.55 -6.05
C GLU A 385 11.20 -24.59 -7.14
N GLU A 386 11.30 -25.90 -6.86
CA GLU A 386 10.90 -26.94 -7.83
C GLU A 386 9.44 -26.79 -8.28
N ALA A 387 8.52 -26.44 -7.36
CA ALA A 387 7.11 -26.21 -7.69
C ALA A 387 6.93 -25.02 -8.64
N ILE A 388 7.59 -23.88 -8.37
CA ILE A 388 7.58 -22.69 -9.23
C ILE A 388 8.15 -23.02 -10.61
N GLN A 389 9.27 -23.74 -10.65
CA GLN A 389 10.00 -24.05 -11.88
C GLN A 389 9.24 -25.04 -12.78
N VAL A 390 8.58 -26.05 -12.20
CA VAL A 390 7.66 -26.93 -12.95
C VAL A 390 6.48 -26.15 -13.52
N LEU A 391 5.87 -25.28 -12.71
CA LEU A 391 4.72 -24.50 -13.15
C LEU A 391 5.10 -23.57 -14.30
N ARG A 392 6.26 -22.90 -14.21
CA ARG A 392 6.81 -22.12 -15.34
C ARG A 392 7.02 -22.98 -16.58
N ALA A 393 7.72 -24.10 -16.45
CA ALA A 393 8.05 -24.94 -17.60
C ALA A 393 6.81 -25.52 -18.32
N THR A 394 5.65 -25.50 -17.67
CA THR A 394 4.39 -26.03 -18.18
C THR A 394 3.31 -24.97 -18.42
N ALA A 395 3.59 -23.70 -18.13
CA ALA A 395 2.67 -22.60 -18.37
C ALA A 395 2.35 -22.46 -19.88
N SER A 396 1.11 -22.05 -20.14
CA SER A 396 0.60 -21.76 -21.47
C SER A 396 0.89 -20.31 -21.81
N ASP A 397 1.91 -20.11 -22.65
CA ASP A 397 2.31 -18.81 -23.18
C ASP A 397 1.12 -18.00 -23.74
N ILE A 398 1.16 -16.68 -23.59
CA ILE A 398 0.16 -15.73 -24.11
C ILE A 398 0.84 -14.83 -25.13
N ASP A 399 0.88 -15.30 -26.37
CA ASP A 399 1.62 -14.68 -27.46
C ASP A 399 0.72 -13.98 -28.50
N ASP A 400 -0.48 -13.57 -28.09
CA ASP A 400 -1.50 -12.99 -28.96
C ASP A 400 -1.47 -11.43 -28.93
N PRO A 401 -1.00 -10.78 -30.01
CA PRO A 401 -0.95 -9.32 -30.08
C PRO A 401 -2.32 -8.65 -30.28
N SER A 402 -3.40 -9.43 -30.50
CA SER A 402 -4.75 -8.91 -30.73
C SER A 402 -5.58 -8.75 -29.46
N LEU A 403 -5.07 -9.22 -28.32
CA LEU A 403 -5.72 -9.08 -27.02
C LEU A 403 -5.83 -7.61 -26.59
N GLY A 404 -6.77 -7.34 -25.67
CA GLY A 404 -6.90 -6.03 -25.04
C GLY A 404 -5.56 -5.54 -24.48
N TRP A 405 -4.81 -6.44 -23.86
CA TRP A 405 -3.39 -6.24 -23.52
C TRP A 405 -2.54 -7.14 -24.43
N PRO A 406 -1.75 -6.58 -25.36
CA PRO A 406 -1.02 -7.42 -26.32
C PRO A 406 0.03 -8.33 -25.66
N GLY A 407 -0.01 -9.62 -25.94
CA GLY A 407 0.99 -10.60 -25.51
C GLY A 407 2.08 -10.85 -26.56
N LYS A 408 3.20 -11.46 -26.15
CA LYS A 408 4.34 -11.80 -27.03
C LYS A 408 4.91 -13.18 -26.68
N PRO A 409 5.59 -13.86 -27.64
CA PRO A 409 6.21 -15.15 -27.34
C PRO A 409 7.23 -15.09 -26.19
N GLY A 410 7.11 -16.03 -25.25
CA GLY A 410 8.00 -16.17 -24.10
C GLY A 410 7.51 -15.38 -22.88
N TRP A 411 8.46 -14.87 -22.09
CA TRP A 411 8.08 -13.99 -20.98
C TRP A 411 7.74 -12.60 -21.50
N ASP A 412 6.63 -12.04 -21.02
CA ASP A 412 6.27 -10.64 -21.23
C ASP A 412 5.78 -9.98 -19.93
N ARG A 413 5.82 -8.64 -19.87
CA ARG A 413 5.53 -7.87 -18.65
C ARG A 413 4.08 -7.97 -18.20
N GLN A 414 3.15 -8.18 -19.14
CA GLN A 414 1.71 -8.21 -18.89
C GLN A 414 1.32 -9.56 -18.30
N TYR A 415 1.89 -10.64 -18.85
CA TYR A 415 1.43 -12.00 -18.60
C TYR A 415 2.42 -12.88 -17.83
N GLY A 416 3.65 -12.41 -17.61
CA GLY A 416 4.73 -13.22 -17.08
C GLY A 416 5.08 -14.34 -18.06
N TYR A 417 5.12 -15.58 -17.59
CA TYR A 417 5.27 -16.78 -18.43
C TYR A 417 3.93 -17.32 -18.97
N GLY A 418 2.83 -16.57 -18.78
CA GLY A 418 1.51 -16.92 -19.28
C GLY A 418 0.61 -17.59 -18.24
N ARG A 419 -0.42 -18.29 -18.74
CA ARG A 419 -1.45 -18.94 -17.92
C ARG A 419 -0.96 -20.28 -17.38
N PRO A 420 -0.99 -20.55 -16.06
CA PRO A 420 -0.66 -21.87 -15.54
C PRO A 420 -1.48 -22.99 -16.17
N ASN A 421 -0.83 -24.09 -16.56
CA ASN A 421 -1.51 -25.31 -16.99
C ASN A 421 -1.28 -26.42 -15.95
N VAL A 422 -2.20 -26.52 -15.00
CA VAL A 422 -2.04 -27.34 -13.80
C VAL A 422 -1.99 -28.82 -14.14
N ALA A 423 -2.81 -29.28 -15.09
CA ALA A 423 -2.77 -30.67 -15.56
C ALA A 423 -1.41 -31.04 -16.20
N LYS A 424 -0.81 -30.15 -16.99
CA LYS A 424 0.54 -30.38 -17.54
C LYS A 424 1.61 -30.38 -16.45
N ALA A 425 1.50 -29.51 -15.45
CA ALA A 425 2.41 -29.49 -14.30
C ALA A 425 2.38 -30.82 -13.53
N LEU A 426 1.20 -31.32 -13.17
CA LEU A 426 1.07 -32.61 -12.47
C LEU A 426 1.53 -33.80 -13.32
N ALA A 427 1.30 -33.76 -14.64
CA ALA A 427 1.83 -34.75 -15.58
C ALA A 427 3.37 -34.77 -15.57
N ALA A 428 4.01 -33.59 -15.58
CA ALA A 428 5.46 -33.45 -15.52
C ALA A 428 6.02 -33.99 -14.19
N ILE A 429 5.38 -33.68 -13.06
CA ILE A 429 5.75 -34.20 -11.73
C ILE A 429 5.68 -35.73 -11.72
N LYS A 430 4.58 -36.31 -12.23
CA LYS A 430 4.42 -37.78 -12.34
C LYS A 430 5.51 -38.42 -13.18
N ALA A 431 5.91 -37.77 -14.26
CA ALA A 431 6.97 -38.25 -15.15
C ALA A 431 8.39 -38.02 -14.58
N GLY A 432 8.52 -37.40 -13.41
CA GLY A 432 9.80 -36.99 -12.85
C GLY A 432 10.50 -35.87 -13.63
N ALA A 433 9.78 -35.19 -14.54
CA ALA A 433 10.27 -34.12 -15.41
C ALA A 433 10.31 -32.75 -14.70
N VAL A 434 10.80 -32.74 -13.46
CA VAL A 434 10.97 -31.54 -12.63
C VAL A 434 12.27 -30.82 -13.02
N PRO A 435 12.26 -29.53 -13.40
CA PRO A 435 13.49 -28.79 -13.75
C PRO A 435 14.50 -28.69 -12.60
N PRO A 436 15.78 -28.35 -12.87
CA PRO A 436 16.70 -27.90 -11.82
C PRO A 436 16.21 -26.60 -11.16
N VAL A 437 16.97 -26.07 -10.21
CA VAL A 437 16.67 -24.82 -9.49
C VAL A 437 17.79 -23.79 -9.67
N GLY A 438 17.43 -22.53 -9.69
CA GLY A 438 18.31 -21.40 -9.96
C GLY A 438 17.66 -20.08 -9.58
N SER A 439 18.20 -19.38 -8.57
CA SER A 439 17.70 -18.08 -8.10
C SER A 439 18.81 -17.03 -7.98
N ILE A 440 18.49 -15.76 -8.22
CA ILE A 440 19.41 -14.62 -8.06
C ILE A 440 19.18 -14.00 -6.68
N THR A 441 20.22 -13.98 -5.85
CA THR A 441 20.18 -13.45 -4.47
C THR A 441 20.70 -12.02 -4.37
N SER A 442 21.55 -11.59 -5.32
CA SER A 442 22.03 -10.21 -5.45
C SER A 442 22.37 -9.91 -6.91
N PRO A 443 22.11 -8.69 -7.42
CA PRO A 443 21.53 -7.54 -6.73
C PRO A 443 20.03 -7.71 -6.41
N ASP A 444 19.53 -6.86 -5.51
CA ASP A 444 18.10 -6.79 -5.20
C ASP A 444 17.26 -6.42 -6.45
N TRP A 445 15.97 -6.75 -6.40
CA TRP A 445 15.02 -6.24 -7.39
C TRP A 445 15.07 -4.70 -7.40
N TYR A 446 15.09 -4.12 -8.59
CA TYR A 446 15.05 -2.67 -8.82
C TYR A 446 16.25 -1.90 -8.25
N ALA A 447 17.40 -2.57 -8.05
CA ALA A 447 18.63 -1.89 -7.69
C ALA A 447 19.01 -0.84 -8.74
N LEU A 448 19.39 0.37 -8.31
CA LEU A 448 19.74 1.49 -9.17
C LEU A 448 21.25 1.72 -9.15
N TYR A 449 21.86 1.74 -10.33
CA TYR A 449 23.29 1.97 -10.50
C TYR A 449 23.57 3.17 -11.41
N ASP A 450 24.43 4.08 -10.95
CA ASP A 450 25.02 5.13 -11.78
C ASP A 450 26.30 4.59 -12.46
N PRO A 451 26.31 4.41 -13.80
CA PRO A 451 27.47 3.88 -14.52
C PRO A 451 28.67 4.84 -14.56
N SER A 452 28.52 6.10 -14.13
CA SER A 452 29.65 7.02 -13.92
C SER A 452 30.36 6.81 -12.58
N GLN A 453 29.74 6.10 -11.65
CA GLN A 453 30.25 5.82 -10.30
C GLN A 453 30.52 4.33 -10.07
N THR A 454 29.85 3.45 -10.80
CA THR A 454 29.95 2.00 -10.69
C THR A 454 30.36 1.39 -12.02
N ASP A 455 31.50 0.70 -12.04
CA ASP A 455 31.97 0.02 -13.26
C ASP A 455 31.34 -1.37 -13.44
N LYS A 456 31.12 -2.09 -12.33
CA LYS A 456 30.72 -3.50 -12.35
C LYS A 456 29.72 -3.84 -11.25
N VAL A 457 28.81 -4.74 -11.56
CA VAL A 457 27.83 -5.31 -10.62
C VAL A 457 28.07 -6.81 -10.52
N ASP A 458 28.52 -7.28 -9.36
CA ASP A 458 28.62 -8.71 -9.08
C ASP A 458 27.23 -9.31 -8.87
N VAL A 459 26.99 -10.45 -9.50
CA VAL A 459 25.72 -11.17 -9.43
C VAL A 459 25.95 -12.48 -8.68
N SER A 460 25.19 -12.66 -7.61
CA SER A 460 25.21 -13.87 -6.79
C SER A 460 23.88 -14.61 -6.88
N GLY A 461 23.91 -15.92 -6.69
CA GLY A 461 22.73 -16.76 -6.76
C GLY A 461 22.97 -18.16 -6.25
N TYR A 462 21.86 -18.89 -6.10
CA TYR A 462 21.82 -20.29 -5.75
C TYR A 462 21.49 -21.12 -6.98
N VAL A 463 22.27 -22.16 -7.29
CA VAL A 463 22.01 -23.09 -8.39
C VAL A 463 22.17 -24.54 -7.93
N ALA A 464 21.23 -25.40 -8.29
CA ALA A 464 21.30 -26.83 -7.98
C ALA A 464 20.46 -27.68 -8.94
N ALA A 465 20.76 -28.98 -9.02
CA ALA A 465 19.91 -29.95 -9.70
C ALA A 465 19.66 -31.18 -8.81
N PRO A 466 18.76 -31.08 -7.80
CA PRO A 466 18.55 -32.14 -6.81
C PRO A 466 18.14 -33.50 -7.41
N ARG A 467 17.52 -33.48 -8.59
CA ARG A 467 17.00 -34.66 -9.30
C ARG A 467 17.87 -35.09 -10.49
N SER A 468 19.12 -34.62 -10.55
CA SER A 468 20.04 -34.86 -11.66
C SER A 468 21.48 -34.99 -11.14
N PRO A 469 22.36 -35.76 -11.79
CA PRO A 469 23.74 -35.93 -11.32
C PRO A 469 24.62 -34.69 -11.51
N ASN A 470 24.23 -33.77 -12.39
CA ASN A 470 24.97 -32.55 -12.67
C ASN A 470 24.05 -31.46 -13.24
N TYR A 471 24.58 -30.23 -13.26
CA TYR A 471 23.98 -29.09 -13.93
C TYR A 471 25.04 -28.21 -14.61
N ARG A 472 24.57 -27.37 -15.52
CA ARG A 472 25.28 -26.21 -16.05
C ARG A 472 24.40 -24.98 -15.93
N TYR A 473 24.98 -23.80 -15.80
CA TYR A 473 24.25 -22.54 -15.76
C TYR A 473 24.89 -21.47 -16.65
N GLU A 474 24.06 -20.53 -17.08
CA GLU A 474 24.45 -19.30 -17.76
C GLU A 474 23.73 -18.13 -17.11
N LEU A 475 24.49 -17.14 -16.64
CA LEU A 475 23.99 -15.82 -16.29
C LEU A 475 24.11 -14.92 -17.53
N GLN A 476 23.02 -14.27 -17.87
CA GLN A 476 22.90 -13.41 -19.03
C GLN A 476 22.32 -12.05 -18.66
N TRP A 477 22.52 -11.05 -19.51
CA TRP A 477 21.93 -9.72 -19.34
C TRP A 477 21.57 -9.08 -20.70
N ALA A 478 20.61 -8.17 -20.69
CA ALA A 478 20.28 -7.30 -21.84
C ALA A 478 19.57 -6.01 -21.39
N PRO A 479 19.74 -4.88 -22.12
CA PRO A 479 18.93 -3.67 -21.91
C PRO A 479 17.45 -3.89 -22.24
N GLY A 480 16.58 -3.23 -21.47
CA GLY A 480 15.12 -3.30 -21.58
C GLY A 480 14.52 -4.38 -20.68
N ILE A 481 13.20 -4.29 -20.48
CA ILE A 481 12.45 -5.24 -19.63
C ILE A 481 11.99 -6.51 -20.38
N GLU A 482 11.76 -6.41 -21.69
CA GLU A 482 11.39 -7.55 -22.54
C GLU A 482 12.44 -7.83 -23.64
N PRO A 483 13.73 -8.07 -23.31
CA PRO A 483 14.71 -8.37 -24.35
C PRO A 483 14.39 -9.70 -25.03
N GLY A 484 14.46 -9.72 -26.36
CA GLY A 484 14.36 -10.96 -27.12
C GLY A 484 15.58 -11.86 -26.86
N ASP A 485 15.42 -13.18 -27.03
CA ASP A 485 16.44 -14.18 -26.67
C ASP A 485 17.84 -13.93 -27.27
N LYS A 486 17.91 -13.33 -28.47
CA LYS A 486 19.17 -13.01 -29.16
C LYS A 486 19.87 -11.74 -28.65
N ALA A 487 19.19 -10.92 -27.86
CA ALA A 487 19.74 -9.68 -27.31
C ALA A 487 20.61 -9.93 -26.07
N TYR A 488 20.47 -11.10 -25.44
CA TYR A 488 21.18 -11.44 -24.22
C TYR A 488 22.67 -11.72 -24.46
N ALA A 489 23.51 -11.03 -23.70
CA ALA A 489 24.94 -11.31 -23.58
C ALA A 489 25.22 -12.11 -22.31
N THR A 490 26.22 -12.99 -22.34
CA THR A 490 26.64 -13.78 -21.17
C THR A 490 27.45 -12.92 -20.20
N ALA A 491 27.03 -12.86 -18.93
CA ALA A 491 27.74 -12.24 -17.80
C ALA A 491 28.44 -13.28 -16.89
N GLY A 492 28.12 -14.56 -17.05
CA GLY A 492 28.77 -15.64 -16.32
C GLY A 492 28.28 -17.01 -16.78
N SER A 493 29.06 -18.05 -16.53
CA SER A 493 28.66 -19.44 -16.75
C SER A 493 29.41 -20.38 -15.83
N GLY A 494 28.85 -21.57 -15.60
CA GLY A 494 29.47 -22.59 -14.78
C GLY A 494 28.75 -23.92 -14.87
N SER A 495 29.27 -24.91 -14.13
CA SER A 495 28.70 -26.25 -14.04
C SER A 495 29.10 -26.90 -12.71
N GLY A 496 28.27 -27.80 -12.20
CA GLY A 496 28.51 -28.43 -10.91
C GLY A 496 27.74 -29.75 -10.73
N THR A 497 28.11 -30.48 -9.68
CA THR A 497 27.44 -31.72 -9.23
C THR A 497 26.85 -31.59 -7.83
N ALA A 498 27.04 -30.46 -7.16
CA ALA A 498 26.51 -30.12 -5.84
C ALA A 498 25.99 -28.67 -5.87
N PRO A 499 25.04 -28.30 -4.99
CA PRO A 499 24.55 -26.92 -4.94
C PRO A 499 25.67 -25.89 -4.83
N HIS A 500 25.53 -24.78 -5.54
CA HIS A 500 26.42 -23.62 -5.45
C HIS A 500 25.62 -22.39 -5.02
N ASP A 501 26.06 -21.75 -3.95
CA ASP A 501 25.52 -20.50 -3.43
C ASP A 501 26.66 -19.46 -3.35
N GLY A 502 26.55 -18.40 -4.14
CA GLY A 502 27.56 -17.35 -4.19
C GLY A 502 27.63 -16.70 -5.56
N ARG A 503 28.79 -16.12 -5.90
CA ARG A 503 28.93 -15.41 -7.17
C ARG A 503 28.75 -16.34 -8.37
N ILE A 504 27.88 -15.96 -9.29
CA ILE A 504 27.57 -16.68 -10.53
C ILE A 504 28.01 -15.92 -11.79
N GLY A 505 28.28 -14.62 -11.68
CA GLY A 505 28.88 -13.81 -12.74
C GLY A 505 29.02 -12.34 -12.36
N THR A 506 29.37 -11.50 -13.34
CA THR A 506 29.55 -10.05 -13.15
C THR A 506 29.03 -9.32 -14.39
N LEU A 507 28.19 -8.32 -14.21
CA LEU A 507 27.79 -7.37 -15.25
C LEU A 507 28.80 -6.22 -15.31
N ASP A 508 29.36 -5.97 -16.49
CA ASP A 508 30.19 -4.79 -16.76
C ASP A 508 29.30 -3.64 -17.28
N LEU A 509 29.14 -2.59 -16.47
CA LEU A 509 28.24 -1.47 -16.79
C LEU A 509 28.77 -0.62 -17.95
N SER A 510 30.06 -0.67 -18.26
CA SER A 510 30.62 -0.03 -19.46
C SER A 510 30.08 -0.65 -20.76
N SER A 511 29.53 -1.87 -20.68
CA SER A 511 28.88 -2.54 -21.82
C SER A 511 27.43 -2.10 -22.02
N VAL A 512 26.81 -1.42 -21.04
CA VAL A 512 25.46 -0.86 -21.19
C VAL A 512 25.54 0.41 -22.04
N PRO A 513 24.86 0.49 -23.20
CA PRO A 513 25.00 1.64 -24.10
C PRO A 513 24.60 2.96 -23.44
N GLU A 514 25.38 4.02 -23.68
CA GLU A 514 25.10 5.39 -23.22
C GLU A 514 23.71 5.89 -23.67
N SER A 515 23.25 5.43 -24.83
CA SER A 515 21.91 5.73 -25.36
C SER A 515 20.76 5.14 -24.52
N VAL A 516 21.05 4.26 -23.56
CA VAL A 516 20.07 3.74 -22.60
C VAL A 516 20.09 4.62 -21.36
N TRP A 517 21.23 4.68 -20.67
CA TRP A 517 21.31 5.27 -19.33
C TRP A 517 21.40 6.80 -19.28
N LYS A 518 21.75 7.49 -20.37
CA LYS A 518 21.68 8.97 -20.49
C LYS A 518 20.44 9.48 -21.24
N LYS A 519 19.59 8.59 -21.75
CA LYS A 519 18.43 9.01 -22.52
C LYS A 519 17.53 9.87 -21.64
N ALA A 520 17.11 11.05 -22.09
CA ALA A 520 16.14 11.84 -21.33
C ALA A 520 14.83 11.05 -21.09
N TYR A 521 14.23 11.19 -19.91
CA TYR A 521 13.00 10.47 -19.60
C TYR A 521 11.85 10.96 -20.50
N GLY A 522 11.14 10.02 -21.12
CA GLY A 522 9.96 10.31 -21.94
C GLY A 522 8.69 9.82 -21.25
N LEU A 523 7.62 10.60 -21.30
CA LEU A 523 6.29 10.12 -20.87
C LEU A 523 5.80 9.04 -21.83
N SER A 524 5.18 7.99 -21.28
CA SER A 524 4.56 6.94 -22.09
C SER A 524 3.38 7.52 -22.87
N SER A 525 3.32 7.21 -24.16
CA SER A 525 2.15 7.51 -25.01
C SER A 525 1.26 6.29 -25.26
N ASP A 526 1.64 5.14 -24.69
CA ASP A 526 0.90 3.89 -24.80
C ASP A 526 0.35 3.46 -23.44
N LYS A 527 -0.71 2.65 -23.49
CA LYS A 527 -1.36 2.12 -22.30
C LYS A 527 -0.54 1.06 -21.57
N ALA A 528 0.54 0.54 -22.17
CA ALA A 528 1.42 -0.43 -21.54
C ALA A 528 2.47 0.24 -20.65
N LEU A 529 2.48 1.58 -20.56
CA LEU A 529 3.43 2.35 -19.75
C LEU A 529 4.89 1.98 -20.08
N SER A 530 5.24 1.92 -21.37
CA SER A 530 6.56 1.45 -21.83
C SER A 530 7.77 2.21 -21.28
N SER A 531 7.62 3.47 -20.88
CA SER A 531 8.72 4.31 -20.39
C SER A 531 9.05 4.15 -18.91
N THR A 532 8.16 3.55 -18.10
CA THR A 532 8.40 3.24 -16.67
C THR A 532 9.68 2.44 -16.45
N GLU A 533 10.03 1.61 -17.44
CA GLU A 533 11.18 0.71 -17.47
C GLU A 533 12.28 1.20 -18.44
N GLN A 534 12.32 2.50 -18.76
CA GLN A 534 13.23 3.05 -19.79
C GLN A 534 14.71 2.73 -19.51
N TYR A 535 15.12 2.70 -18.24
CA TYR A 535 16.51 2.49 -17.82
C TYR A 535 16.78 1.06 -17.35
N THR A 536 15.83 0.15 -17.54
CA THR A 536 15.91 -1.20 -17.01
C THR A 536 16.92 -2.04 -17.79
N VAL A 537 17.70 -2.82 -17.05
CA VAL A 537 18.54 -3.91 -17.54
C VAL A 537 18.03 -5.20 -16.91
N THR A 538 17.70 -6.17 -17.75
CA THR A 538 17.25 -7.49 -17.30
C THR A 538 18.46 -8.42 -17.17
N LEU A 539 18.64 -9.00 -15.99
CA LEU A 539 19.48 -10.18 -15.76
C LEU A 539 18.62 -11.43 -15.87
N ARG A 540 19.20 -12.51 -16.41
CA ARG A 540 18.54 -13.81 -16.58
C ARG A 540 19.49 -14.93 -16.24
N LEU A 541 19.11 -15.77 -15.29
CA LEU A 541 19.84 -16.99 -14.94
C LEU A 541 19.09 -18.18 -15.52
N ARG A 542 19.79 -18.99 -16.33
CA ARG A 542 19.29 -20.28 -16.81
C ARG A 542 20.15 -21.41 -16.25
N VAL A 543 19.53 -22.46 -15.72
CA VAL A 543 20.22 -23.67 -15.26
C VAL A 543 19.65 -24.87 -16.00
N TRP A 544 20.52 -25.73 -16.53
CA TRP A 544 20.14 -26.96 -17.19
C TRP A 544 20.67 -28.16 -16.43
N ASP A 545 19.87 -29.21 -16.35
CA ASP A 545 20.28 -30.49 -15.81
C ASP A 545 20.81 -31.43 -16.90
N ALA A 546 21.26 -32.63 -16.51
CA ALA A 546 21.81 -33.62 -17.45
C ALA A 546 20.81 -34.08 -18.53
N ALA A 547 19.50 -33.98 -18.27
CA ALA A 547 18.43 -34.33 -19.21
C ALA A 547 18.02 -33.15 -20.11
N GLY A 548 18.63 -31.97 -19.94
CA GLY A 548 18.33 -30.76 -20.69
C GLY A 548 17.10 -30.00 -20.20
N ARG A 549 16.51 -30.38 -19.06
CA ARG A 549 15.44 -29.60 -18.41
C ARG A 549 16.02 -28.30 -17.87
N MET A 550 15.27 -27.21 -17.96
CA MET A 550 15.77 -25.87 -17.74
C MET A 550 14.96 -25.09 -16.69
N SER A 551 15.66 -24.53 -15.70
CA SER A 551 15.16 -23.45 -14.85
C SER A 551 15.55 -22.08 -15.37
N GLU A 552 14.66 -21.11 -15.18
CA GLU A 552 14.90 -19.71 -15.49
C GLU A 552 14.47 -18.83 -14.31
N GLU A 553 15.31 -17.86 -13.98
CA GLU A 553 15.04 -16.75 -13.05
C GLU A 553 15.41 -15.44 -13.74
N ARG A 554 14.67 -14.38 -13.43
CA ARG A 554 14.91 -13.02 -13.95
C ARG A 554 15.15 -12.05 -12.81
N ARG A 555 15.85 -10.95 -13.10
CA ARG A 555 16.04 -9.82 -12.19
C ARG A 555 16.11 -8.52 -12.98
N ALA A 556 15.32 -7.52 -12.59
CA ALA A 556 15.41 -6.18 -13.16
C ALA A 556 16.22 -5.27 -12.25
N ILE A 557 17.16 -4.52 -12.85
CA ILE A 557 17.89 -3.42 -12.22
C ILE A 557 17.78 -2.17 -13.10
N ALA A 558 17.95 -0.98 -12.54
CA ALA A 558 18.00 0.26 -13.29
C ALA A 558 19.45 0.75 -13.45
N VAL A 559 19.79 1.24 -14.64
CA VAL A 559 21.10 1.87 -14.92
C VAL A 559 20.85 3.28 -15.47
N HIS A 560 21.13 4.30 -14.66
CA HIS A 560 20.83 5.69 -15.02
C HIS A 560 21.84 6.66 -14.37
N HIS A 561 22.21 7.70 -15.12
CA HIS A 561 22.99 8.83 -14.60
C HIS A 561 22.19 10.12 -14.80
N ASP A 562 21.87 10.79 -13.71
CA ASP A 562 21.26 12.11 -13.70
C ASP A 562 22.29 13.15 -13.21
N PRO A 563 22.80 14.04 -14.09
CA PRO A 563 23.79 15.04 -13.71
C PRO A 563 23.22 16.17 -12.83
N ALA A 564 21.90 16.26 -12.65
CA ALA A 564 21.27 17.25 -11.76
C ALA A 564 21.25 16.80 -10.29
N LEU A 565 21.50 15.51 -10.02
CA LEU A 565 21.62 15.00 -8.66
C LEU A 565 22.84 15.59 -7.95
N ARG A 566 22.67 15.87 -6.66
CA ARG A 566 23.79 16.27 -5.81
C ARG A 566 24.81 15.13 -5.69
N PRO A 567 26.11 15.42 -5.51
CA PRO A 567 27.12 14.39 -5.31
C PRO A 567 26.76 13.42 -4.18
N GLY A 568 26.83 12.12 -4.45
CA GLY A 568 26.47 11.07 -3.49
C GLY A 568 25.00 10.65 -3.51
N PHE A 569 24.18 11.22 -4.40
CA PHE A 569 22.80 10.81 -4.63
C PHE A 569 22.65 10.07 -6.00
N PRO A 570 21.68 9.15 -6.12
CA PRO A 570 20.76 8.72 -5.08
C PRO A 570 21.45 7.83 -4.04
N MET A 571 20.97 7.89 -2.80
CA MET A 571 21.51 7.10 -1.69
C MET A 571 20.55 5.94 -1.37
N LYS A 572 21.07 4.72 -1.31
CA LYS A 572 20.34 3.55 -0.78
C LYS A 572 20.40 3.57 0.74
N LEU A 573 19.24 3.63 1.40
CA LEU A 573 19.10 3.81 2.85
C LEU A 573 18.81 2.52 3.61
N GLY A 574 18.22 1.52 2.95
CA GLY A 574 17.74 0.29 3.58
C GLY A 574 16.79 -0.47 2.66
N ILE A 575 15.85 -1.22 3.25
CA ILE A 575 14.83 -1.96 2.48
C ILE A 575 13.76 -1.00 1.95
N GLY A 576 13.14 -0.19 2.82
CA GLY A 576 12.17 0.82 2.42
C GLY A 576 12.31 2.13 3.18
N ASN A 577 11.80 3.20 2.55
CA ASN A 577 11.71 4.52 3.15
C ASN A 577 10.47 5.25 2.62
N GLU A 578 9.39 5.10 3.37
CA GLU A 578 8.10 5.68 3.03
C GLU A 578 7.94 7.10 3.56
N SER A 579 8.66 7.50 4.61
CA SER A 579 8.45 8.79 5.29
C SER A 579 8.89 9.96 4.41
N GLN A 580 8.08 11.01 4.39
CA GLN A 580 8.40 12.24 3.68
C GLN A 580 9.52 13.02 4.41
N PRO A 581 10.60 13.41 3.72
CA PRO A 581 11.69 14.15 4.35
C PRO A 581 11.27 15.59 4.69
N ALA A 582 11.58 16.08 5.89
CA ALA A 582 11.55 17.50 6.25
C ALA A 582 12.94 18.12 6.11
N LEU A 583 13.01 19.41 5.74
CA LEU A 583 14.28 20.14 5.56
C LEU A 583 14.42 21.21 6.65
N ALA A 584 15.36 21.05 7.58
CA ALA A 584 15.45 21.93 8.74
C ALA A 584 16.89 22.18 9.22
N ASP A 585 17.18 23.40 9.66
CA ASP A 585 18.47 23.72 10.29
C ASP A 585 18.49 23.28 11.77
N LEU A 586 18.82 22.01 12.00
CA LEU A 586 18.98 21.46 13.35
C LEU A 586 20.28 21.91 14.04
N THR A 587 21.22 22.51 13.30
CA THR A 587 22.56 22.85 13.82
C THR A 587 22.74 24.33 14.13
N GLY A 588 21.79 25.17 13.70
CA GLY A 588 21.89 26.63 13.79
C GLY A 588 22.96 27.22 12.86
N THR A 589 23.30 26.53 11.77
CA THR A 589 24.34 26.94 10.81
C THR A 589 23.78 27.61 9.56
N GLY A 590 22.45 27.58 9.38
CA GLY A 590 21.73 28.03 8.20
C GLY A 590 21.77 27.03 7.05
N ARG A 591 22.31 25.83 7.27
CA ARG A 591 22.25 24.69 6.35
C ARG A 591 21.17 23.74 6.82
N GLN A 592 20.37 23.25 5.89
CA GLN A 592 19.27 22.35 6.22
C GLN A 592 19.73 20.89 6.22
N ALA A 593 19.35 20.17 7.27
CA ALA A 593 19.42 18.72 7.31
C ALA A 593 18.18 18.12 6.65
N ILE A 594 18.34 16.94 6.07
CA ILE A 594 17.27 16.09 5.56
C ILE A 594 16.85 15.14 6.68
N VAL A 595 15.63 15.31 7.19
CA VAL A 595 15.10 14.59 8.36
C VAL A 595 13.94 13.67 7.94
N TYR A 596 14.00 12.37 8.23
CA TYR A 596 12.96 11.39 7.84
C TYR A 596 12.96 10.16 8.77
N GLY A 597 11.83 9.45 8.82
CA GLY A 597 11.74 8.13 9.46
C GLY A 597 11.90 6.98 8.46
N ASP A 598 12.20 5.76 8.93
CA ASP A 598 12.25 4.56 8.09
C ASP A 598 11.39 3.39 8.62
N GLY A 599 11.23 2.37 7.78
CA GLY A 599 10.48 1.15 8.11
C GLY A 599 11.11 0.29 9.22
N ASP A 600 12.37 0.55 9.60
CA ASP A 600 13.08 -0.11 10.69
C ASP A 600 12.99 0.66 12.03
N GLY A 601 12.20 1.74 12.05
CA GLY A 601 11.92 2.54 13.24
C GLY A 601 13.06 3.49 13.63
N ARG A 602 13.88 3.90 12.65
CA ARG A 602 14.91 4.92 12.83
C ARG A 602 14.43 6.27 12.34
N VAL A 603 14.89 7.32 13.02
CA VAL A 603 14.74 8.71 12.58
C VAL A 603 16.13 9.20 12.22
N HIS A 604 16.29 9.68 10.99
CA HIS A 604 17.54 10.16 10.44
C HIS A 604 17.56 11.68 10.41
N ALA A 605 18.75 12.26 10.55
CA ALA A 605 18.96 13.67 10.24
C ALA A 605 20.32 13.81 9.56
N ARG A 606 20.30 13.94 8.24
CA ARG A 606 21.50 13.98 7.41
C ARG A 606 21.82 15.39 6.98
N ASP A 607 23.08 15.78 7.11
CA ASP A 607 23.58 17.04 6.59
C ASP A 607 23.35 17.14 5.07
N GLY A 608 22.69 18.21 4.62
CA GLY A 608 22.25 18.36 3.23
C GLY A 608 23.38 18.52 2.21
N GLU A 609 24.58 18.92 2.64
CA GLU A 609 25.75 19.06 1.76
C GLU A 609 26.52 17.73 1.64
N THR A 610 26.79 17.08 2.76
CA THR A 610 27.68 15.91 2.84
C THR A 610 26.95 14.57 2.84
N GLY A 611 25.64 14.55 3.09
CA GLY A 611 24.81 13.34 3.23
C GLY A 611 25.08 12.52 4.50
N ARG A 612 25.96 12.98 5.39
CA ARG A 612 26.33 12.28 6.63
C ARG A 612 25.31 12.54 7.73
N GLU A 613 25.09 11.56 8.59
CA GLU A 613 24.27 11.74 9.80
C GLU A 613 24.86 12.85 10.69
N LEU A 614 23.99 13.69 11.22
CA LEU A 614 24.34 14.66 12.24
C LEU A 614 24.70 13.97 13.56
N PRO A 615 25.55 14.57 14.42
CA PRO A 615 25.87 14.00 15.72
C PRO A 615 24.63 13.74 16.57
N GLY A 616 24.49 12.50 17.06
CA GLY A 616 23.34 12.05 17.84
C GLY A 616 22.25 11.33 17.03
N TRP A 617 22.39 11.30 15.70
CA TRP A 617 21.48 10.62 14.77
C TRP A 617 22.16 9.38 14.13
N PRO A 618 21.39 8.38 13.68
CA PRO A 618 19.94 8.27 13.77
C PRO A 618 19.46 7.97 15.20
N ALA A 619 18.29 8.50 15.56
CA ALA A 619 17.55 8.12 16.76
C ALA A 619 16.70 6.88 16.46
N ALA A 620 16.29 6.14 17.49
CA ALA A 620 15.41 4.98 17.35
C ALA A 620 14.14 5.18 18.16
N THR A 621 13.02 4.64 17.66
CA THR A 621 11.80 4.43 18.43
C THR A 621 12.02 3.34 19.49
N LEU A 622 10.96 2.92 20.19
CA LEU A 622 11.06 1.76 21.06
C LEU A 622 11.26 0.47 20.25
N PRO A 623 11.92 -0.56 20.79
CA PRO A 623 12.02 -1.86 20.14
C PRO A 623 10.64 -2.48 19.88
N THR A 624 10.50 -3.13 18.73
CA THR A 624 9.32 -3.95 18.42
C THR A 624 9.27 -5.13 19.38
N VAL A 625 8.11 -5.35 20.00
CA VAL A 625 7.88 -6.49 20.90
C VAL A 625 7.09 -7.54 20.13
N PRO A 626 7.73 -8.59 19.59
CA PRO A 626 7.02 -9.62 18.86
C PRO A 626 6.24 -10.53 19.82
N GLN A 627 5.15 -11.12 19.32
CA GLN A 627 4.41 -12.16 20.04
C GLN A 627 5.30 -13.37 20.36
N HIS A 628 6.12 -13.79 19.39
CA HIS A 628 7.10 -14.86 19.53
C HIS A 628 8.43 -14.44 18.90
N ALA A 629 9.54 -14.65 19.63
CA ALA A 629 10.87 -14.31 19.14
C ALA A 629 11.49 -15.50 18.38
N TYR A 630 11.86 -15.28 17.12
CA TYR A 630 12.45 -16.31 16.27
C TYR A 630 13.99 -16.19 16.24
N PRO A 631 14.75 -17.29 16.46
CA PRO A 631 16.21 -17.24 16.43
C PRO A 631 16.75 -16.70 15.10
N GLY A 632 17.67 -15.73 15.19
CA GLY A 632 18.32 -15.13 14.02
C GLY A 632 17.46 -14.14 13.24
N ILE A 633 16.29 -13.76 13.77
CA ILE A 633 15.43 -12.71 13.22
C ILE A 633 15.42 -11.54 14.21
N ASP A 634 15.79 -10.35 13.73
CA ASP A 634 15.71 -9.10 14.50
C ASP A 634 14.40 -8.37 14.18
N PRO A 635 13.46 -8.23 15.14
CA PRO A 635 12.22 -7.48 14.97
C PRO A 635 12.40 -5.97 14.79
N GLY A 636 13.59 -5.44 15.07
CA GLY A 636 13.90 -4.03 14.92
C GLY A 636 13.13 -3.12 15.90
N HIS A 637 12.76 -1.94 15.43
CA HIS A 637 12.04 -0.92 16.21
C HIS A 637 10.72 -0.57 15.53
N GLU A 638 9.88 0.19 16.24
CA GLU A 638 8.56 0.58 15.77
C GLU A 638 8.63 1.38 14.45
N PRO A 639 8.05 0.87 13.34
CA PRO A 639 8.17 1.45 12.00
C PRO A 639 7.61 2.87 11.89
N ILE A 640 8.22 3.72 11.06
CA ILE A 640 7.76 5.10 10.78
C ILE A 640 7.49 5.27 9.28
N VAL A 641 6.21 5.38 8.93
CA VAL A 641 5.74 5.65 7.56
C VAL A 641 5.24 7.10 7.41
N ALA A 642 4.76 7.70 8.49
CA ALA A 642 4.23 9.06 8.48
C ALA A 642 5.34 10.09 8.18
N PRO A 643 5.02 11.21 7.51
CA PRO A 643 5.90 12.37 7.41
C PRO A 643 6.38 12.87 8.77
N VAL A 644 7.56 13.49 8.79
CA VAL A 644 8.17 14.05 10.02
C VAL A 644 7.76 15.50 10.22
N ALA A 645 7.43 15.92 11.43
CA ALA A 645 7.23 17.34 11.75
C ALA A 645 8.47 17.93 12.42
N VAL A 646 8.80 19.18 12.13
CA VAL A 646 9.91 19.91 12.72
C VAL A 646 9.48 21.33 13.10
N GLY A 647 9.80 21.76 14.32
CA GLY A 647 9.45 23.09 14.83
C GLY A 647 10.13 23.41 16.14
N ASP A 648 10.23 24.70 16.48
CA ASP A 648 10.76 25.18 17.77
C ASP A 648 9.70 25.01 18.86
N LEU A 649 9.70 23.84 19.50
CA LEU A 649 8.68 23.49 20.50
C LEU A 649 8.79 24.38 21.74
N PHE A 650 9.99 24.85 22.08
CA PHE A 650 10.24 25.57 23.34
C PHE A 650 10.32 27.09 23.19
N HIS A 651 10.23 27.60 21.96
CA HIS A 651 10.40 29.00 21.58
C HIS A 651 11.77 29.55 21.99
N ASP A 652 12.83 28.77 21.75
CA ASP A 652 14.21 29.11 22.09
C ASP A 652 15.13 29.31 20.88
N GLY A 653 14.59 29.18 19.67
CA GLY A 653 15.28 29.29 18.38
C GLY A 653 15.98 28.01 17.93
N ARG A 654 15.74 26.87 18.60
CA ARG A 654 16.22 25.55 18.19
C ARG A 654 15.04 24.72 17.73
N GLN A 655 15.29 23.85 16.75
CA GLN A 655 14.24 23.04 16.14
C GLN A 655 14.21 21.63 16.75
N GLU A 656 13.03 21.16 17.14
CA GLU A 656 12.77 19.79 17.59
C GLU A 656 12.10 18.97 16.49
N VAL A 657 12.31 17.65 16.53
CA VAL A 657 11.80 16.69 15.54
C VAL A 657 10.72 15.83 16.19
N VAL A 658 9.54 15.76 15.57
CA VAL A 658 8.39 14.98 16.06
C VAL A 658 7.97 13.97 15.00
N VAL A 659 7.84 12.70 15.41
CA VAL A 659 7.45 11.59 14.52
C VAL A 659 6.42 10.71 15.19
N THR A 660 5.64 10.00 14.38
CA THR A 660 4.68 8.99 14.86
C THR A 660 4.95 7.65 14.19
N SER A 661 5.10 6.60 15.00
CA SER A 661 5.22 5.23 14.51
C SER A 661 3.86 4.65 14.12
N THR A 662 3.85 3.67 13.23
CA THR A 662 2.63 2.93 12.82
C THR A 662 1.95 2.23 13.99
N THR A 663 2.69 1.99 15.08
CA THR A 663 2.16 1.45 16.34
C THR A 663 1.35 2.45 17.16
N GLY A 664 1.16 3.67 16.66
CA GLY A 664 0.42 4.71 17.38
C GLY A 664 1.19 5.26 18.56
N ARG A 665 2.52 5.38 18.44
CA ARG A 665 3.35 6.11 19.40
C ARG A 665 3.98 7.33 18.76
N THR A 666 3.78 8.48 19.38
CA THR A 666 4.37 9.77 18.97
C THR A 666 5.59 10.07 19.83
N TYR A 667 6.68 10.49 19.18
CA TYR A 667 7.99 10.77 19.76
C TYR A 667 8.37 12.22 19.47
N ALA A 668 9.03 12.88 20.41
CA ALA A 668 9.65 14.19 20.19
C ALA A 668 11.12 14.14 20.61
N PHE A 669 12.00 14.61 19.72
CA PHE A 669 13.45 14.61 19.88
C PHE A 669 13.98 16.04 19.83
N SER A 670 14.96 16.35 20.66
CA SER A 670 15.75 17.58 20.52
C SER A 670 16.51 17.60 19.19
N ALA A 671 16.97 18.78 18.76
CA ALA A 671 17.85 18.96 17.60
C ALA A 671 19.05 17.99 17.52
N SER A 672 19.57 17.54 18.67
CA SER A 672 20.70 16.60 18.76
C SER A 672 20.31 15.12 18.82
N GLY A 673 19.07 14.76 18.46
CA GLY A 673 18.60 13.36 18.43
C GLY A 673 18.24 12.75 19.78
N ARG A 674 18.27 13.53 20.88
CA ARG A 674 17.87 13.03 22.22
C ARG A 674 16.35 13.08 22.40
N LEU A 675 15.75 11.96 22.82
CA LEU A 675 14.34 11.90 23.20
C LEU A 675 14.03 12.91 24.32
N LEU A 676 12.99 13.72 24.11
CA LEU A 676 12.57 14.72 25.09
C LEU A 676 11.91 14.06 26.31
N PRO A 677 12.08 14.63 27.52
CA PRO A 677 11.35 14.16 28.70
C PRO A 677 9.83 14.18 28.46
N GLY A 678 9.14 13.13 28.93
CA GLY A 678 7.69 12.99 28.78
C GLY A 678 7.23 12.24 27.52
N TRP A 679 8.15 11.91 26.61
CA TRP A 679 7.92 11.18 25.36
C TRP A 679 8.49 9.75 25.39
N PRO A 680 7.93 8.79 24.62
CA PRO A 680 6.79 8.91 23.70
C PRO A 680 5.40 8.92 24.37
N LYS A 681 4.36 9.26 23.60
CA LYS A 681 2.94 9.11 23.94
C LYS A 681 2.29 8.02 23.12
N THR A 682 1.35 7.29 23.71
CA THR A 682 0.63 6.18 23.05
C THR A 682 -0.82 6.59 22.75
N LEU A 683 -1.28 6.25 21.54
CA LEU A 683 -2.63 6.52 21.02
C LEU A 683 -3.54 5.31 21.24
N ASP A 684 -3.95 5.08 22.49
CA ASP A 684 -4.74 3.90 22.90
C ASP A 684 -5.93 4.26 23.80
N THR A 685 -6.40 5.51 23.77
CA THR A 685 -7.41 5.98 24.72
C THR A 685 -8.79 5.39 24.43
N GLY A 686 -9.17 4.36 25.16
CA GLY A 686 -10.44 3.64 25.00
C GLY A 686 -10.36 2.47 24.01
N VAL A 687 -9.15 2.02 23.67
CA VAL A 687 -8.91 0.81 22.88
C VAL A 687 -8.98 -0.40 23.81
N THR A 688 -9.79 -1.40 23.44
CA THR A 688 -9.94 -2.66 24.19
C THR A 688 -10.05 -3.82 23.23
N ALA A 689 -9.43 -4.96 23.55
CA ALA A 689 -9.61 -6.19 22.77
C ALA A 689 -11.10 -6.57 22.68
N PRO A 690 -11.62 -6.95 21.50
CA PRO A 690 -12.99 -7.41 21.35
C PRO A 690 -13.21 -8.74 22.08
N PRO A 691 -14.43 -9.04 22.56
CA PRO A 691 -14.72 -10.31 23.21
C PRO A 691 -14.61 -11.50 22.23
N ILE A 692 -14.44 -12.69 22.79
CA ILE A 692 -14.52 -13.99 22.11
C ILE A 692 -15.80 -14.71 22.61
N PRO A 693 -16.70 -15.18 21.73
CA PRO A 693 -16.64 -15.08 20.27
C PRO A 693 -16.83 -13.63 19.79
N ARG A 694 -16.40 -13.34 18.56
CA ARG A 694 -16.49 -12.00 17.98
C ARG A 694 -17.94 -11.56 17.81
N PRO A 695 -18.26 -10.30 18.16
CA PRO A 695 -19.59 -9.76 17.93
C PRO A 695 -19.86 -9.57 16.43
N ALA A 696 -21.09 -9.79 15.99
CA ALA A 696 -21.54 -9.57 14.61
C ALA A 696 -21.88 -8.09 14.35
N LEU A 697 -20.91 -7.18 14.41
CA LEU A 697 -21.13 -5.76 14.19
C LEU A 697 -21.20 -5.50 12.67
N ARG A 698 -22.27 -4.89 12.16
CA ARG A 698 -22.36 -4.55 10.73
C ARG A 698 -21.86 -3.13 10.48
N TYR A 699 -21.03 -2.94 9.45
CA TYR A 699 -20.54 -1.62 9.04
C TYR A 699 -19.83 -0.87 10.16
N THR A 700 -18.99 -1.58 10.92
CA THR A 700 -18.34 -1.02 12.11
C THR A 700 -16.94 -1.60 12.31
N ARG A 701 -15.95 -0.72 12.28
CA ARG A 701 -14.60 -1.00 12.78
C ARG A 701 -14.35 -0.31 14.12
N LEU A 702 -13.96 -1.12 15.11
CA LEU A 702 -13.65 -0.63 16.45
C LEU A 702 -12.34 0.17 16.47
N PRO A 703 -12.21 1.13 17.42
CA PRO A 703 -10.96 1.83 17.68
C PRO A 703 -9.82 0.86 17.97
N ALA A 704 -8.63 1.19 17.47
CA ALA A 704 -7.44 0.38 17.69
C ALA A 704 -6.22 1.27 17.91
N ARG A 705 -5.16 0.70 18.46
CA ARG A 705 -3.89 1.40 18.62
C ARG A 705 -3.17 1.45 17.27
N GLY A 706 -2.88 2.65 16.78
CA GLY A 706 -2.11 2.88 15.55
C GLY A 706 -2.26 4.29 15.01
N ALA A 707 -1.43 4.64 14.02
CA ALA A 707 -1.51 5.91 13.30
C ALA A 707 -0.73 5.89 11.98
N THR A 708 -1.21 6.67 11.01
CA THR A 708 -0.53 6.96 9.74
C THR A 708 -0.40 8.47 9.47
N ALA A 709 -1.09 9.28 10.28
CA ALA A 709 -1.04 10.74 10.20
C ALA A 709 0.26 11.27 10.82
N SER A 710 0.84 12.30 10.18
CA SER A 710 1.94 13.08 10.75
C SER A 710 1.44 13.93 11.93
N PRO A 711 2.28 14.20 12.94
CA PRO A 711 2.01 15.24 13.92
C PRO A 711 1.91 16.62 13.29
N LEU A 712 1.05 17.47 13.84
CA LEU A 712 0.95 18.89 13.52
C LEU A 712 1.47 19.72 14.70
N LEU A 713 2.23 20.79 14.43
CA LEU A 713 2.81 21.66 15.45
C LEU A 713 2.20 23.07 15.42
N ALA A 714 1.59 23.50 16.52
CA ALA A 714 0.92 24.80 16.61
C ALA A 714 0.81 25.28 18.06
N ASP A 715 0.87 26.59 18.30
CA ASP A 715 0.54 27.17 19.60
C ASP A 715 -0.98 27.22 19.76
N LEU A 716 -1.56 26.29 20.53
CA LEU A 716 -3.00 26.19 20.72
C LEU A 716 -3.49 26.94 21.97
N ASP A 717 -2.65 27.07 22.99
CA ASP A 717 -3.02 27.73 24.24
C ASP A 717 -2.52 29.18 24.38
N GLY A 718 -1.78 29.67 23.38
CA GLY A 718 -1.32 31.05 23.23
C GLY A 718 -0.14 31.40 24.14
N ASP A 719 0.65 30.42 24.56
CA ASP A 719 1.78 30.61 25.47
C ASP A 719 3.11 30.92 24.74
N GLY A 720 3.09 30.91 23.39
CA GLY A 720 4.22 31.14 22.50
C GLY A 720 5.02 29.89 22.16
N ARG A 721 4.68 28.72 22.72
CA ARG A 721 5.30 27.43 22.43
C ARG A 721 4.42 26.62 21.51
N LEU A 722 5.02 25.68 20.79
CA LEU A 722 4.25 24.81 19.90
C LEU A 722 3.77 23.57 20.65
N ASP A 723 2.46 23.33 20.62
CA ASP A 723 1.84 22.08 21.01
C ASP A 723 1.90 21.06 19.86
N ILE A 724 1.80 19.78 20.22
CA ILE A 724 1.82 18.65 19.29
C ILE A 724 0.41 18.08 19.19
N VAL A 725 -0.19 18.15 18.00
CA VAL A 725 -1.51 17.58 17.68
C VAL A 725 -1.34 16.28 16.88
N GLN A 726 -2.07 15.24 17.25
CA GLN A 726 -1.99 13.93 16.59
C GLN A 726 -3.37 13.26 16.48
N GLY A 727 -3.74 12.84 15.26
CA GLY A 727 -4.87 11.94 15.02
C GLY A 727 -4.48 10.47 15.23
N GLY A 728 -5.35 9.69 15.86
CA GLY A 728 -5.13 8.27 16.14
C GLY A 728 -6.21 7.34 15.58
N TRP A 729 -5.85 6.07 15.39
CA TRP A 729 -6.81 4.99 15.10
C TRP A 729 -7.71 4.66 16.30
N ASP A 730 -7.43 5.23 17.48
CA ASP A 730 -8.30 5.21 18.66
C ASP A 730 -9.53 6.15 18.51
N GLY A 731 -9.64 6.84 17.37
CA GLY A 731 -10.72 7.73 16.99
C GLY A 731 -10.71 9.07 17.72
N ARG A 732 -9.52 9.49 18.13
CA ARG A 732 -9.31 10.74 18.87
C ARG A 732 -8.25 11.61 18.22
N LEU A 733 -8.46 12.91 18.36
CA LEU A 733 -7.39 13.89 18.24
C LEU A 733 -6.78 14.10 19.63
N HIS A 734 -5.47 14.06 19.70
CA HIS A 734 -4.68 14.31 20.90
C HIS A 734 -3.93 15.63 20.75
N ALA A 735 -3.73 16.35 21.86
CA ALA A 735 -2.89 17.54 21.90
C ALA A 735 -2.06 17.57 23.19
N TRP A 736 -0.75 17.77 23.05
CA TRP A 736 0.19 17.81 24.17
C TRP A 736 1.13 19.00 24.07
N ARG A 737 1.52 19.53 25.22
CA ARG A 737 2.63 20.47 25.35
C ARG A 737 3.96 19.80 25.05
N PRO A 738 5.04 20.57 24.82
CA PRO A 738 6.39 20.04 24.60
C PRO A 738 6.91 19.09 25.70
N ASP A 739 6.44 19.26 26.94
CA ASP A 739 6.80 18.39 28.08
C ASP A 739 6.00 17.07 28.15
N GLY A 740 5.10 16.86 27.20
CA GLY A 740 4.21 15.71 27.12
C GLY A 740 2.98 15.80 28.03
N SER A 741 2.69 16.92 28.68
CA SER A 741 1.42 17.10 29.38
C SER A 741 0.27 17.34 28.39
N SER A 742 -0.91 16.77 28.63
CA SER A 742 -2.08 17.04 27.77
C SER A 742 -2.58 18.46 27.94
N LEU A 743 -3.04 19.05 26.84
CA LEU A 743 -3.78 20.31 26.89
C LEU A 743 -5.15 20.11 27.58
N PRO A 744 -5.68 21.12 28.29
CA PRO A 744 -7.03 21.06 28.83
C PRO A 744 -8.08 20.82 27.74
N GLY A 745 -8.98 19.86 27.97
CA GLY A 745 -10.01 19.48 26.99
C GLY A 745 -9.60 18.35 26.04
N TRP A 746 -8.33 17.92 26.05
CA TRP A 746 -7.78 16.89 25.19
C TRP A 746 -7.48 15.58 25.94
N PRO A 747 -7.56 14.40 25.28
CA PRO A 747 -7.89 14.20 23.87
C PRO A 747 -9.40 14.29 23.59
N VAL A 748 -9.73 14.70 22.37
CA VAL A 748 -11.10 14.84 21.88
C VAL A 748 -11.48 13.62 21.05
N ARG A 749 -12.66 13.04 21.33
CA ARG A 749 -13.23 11.97 20.51
C ARG A 749 -13.96 12.55 19.31
N VAL A 750 -13.65 12.06 18.12
CA VAL A 750 -14.41 12.39 16.91
C VAL A 750 -15.65 11.51 16.86
N THR A 751 -16.83 12.12 16.81
CA THR A 751 -18.11 11.41 16.81
C THR A 751 -19.08 12.01 15.81
N LEU A 752 -19.91 11.16 15.21
CA LEU A 752 -20.98 11.55 14.31
C LEU A 752 -22.33 11.01 14.80
N ASP A 753 -22.97 11.77 15.68
CA ASP A 753 -24.19 11.35 16.36
C ASP A 753 -25.46 11.49 15.49
N ALA A 754 -25.39 12.25 14.39
CA ALA A 754 -26.51 12.42 13.48
C ALA A 754 -26.81 11.10 12.73
N PRO A 755 -28.09 10.70 12.59
CA PRO A 755 -28.45 9.49 11.84
C PRO A 755 -28.12 9.65 10.34
N PRO A 756 -27.83 8.56 9.62
CA PRO A 756 -27.60 8.62 8.19
C PRO A 756 -28.89 9.04 7.44
N PRO A 757 -28.78 9.64 6.25
CA PRO A 757 -29.94 9.93 5.40
C PRO A 757 -30.76 8.68 5.06
N SER A 758 -32.04 8.86 4.71
CA SER A 758 -32.90 7.75 4.30
C SER A 758 -32.32 6.97 3.12
N GLY A 759 -32.26 5.65 3.24
CA GLY A 759 -31.68 4.76 2.23
C GLY A 759 -30.16 4.61 2.30
N TYR A 760 -29.52 5.22 3.29
CA TYR A 760 -28.10 5.06 3.59
C TYR A 760 -27.89 4.31 4.90
N VAL A 761 -26.78 3.60 4.97
CA VAL A 761 -26.21 2.98 6.17
C VAL A 761 -24.97 3.77 6.56
N ARG A 762 -24.87 4.12 7.85
CA ARG A 762 -23.68 4.73 8.42
C ARG A 762 -22.60 3.65 8.59
N ILE A 763 -21.43 3.92 8.06
CA ILE A 763 -20.20 3.21 8.42
C ILE A 763 -19.63 3.89 9.67
N ASN A 764 -19.45 3.10 10.73
CA ASN A 764 -19.04 3.57 12.04
C ASN A 764 -17.56 3.23 12.30
N ASP A 765 -16.70 3.75 11.45
CA ASP A 765 -15.27 3.54 11.50
C ASP A 765 -14.61 4.74 12.16
N GLN A 766 -14.10 4.50 13.37
CA GLN A 766 -13.72 5.59 14.26
C GLN A 766 -12.34 6.15 13.94
N LYS A 767 -11.51 5.47 13.13
CA LYS A 767 -10.11 5.85 12.94
C LYS A 767 -9.95 7.22 12.29
N LEU A 768 -8.88 7.91 12.68
CA LEU A 768 -8.41 9.14 12.04
C LEU A 768 -7.08 8.85 11.31
N PRO A 769 -7.13 8.38 10.05
CA PRO A 769 -5.92 8.10 9.27
C PRO A 769 -5.28 9.36 8.68
N GLY A 770 -6.05 10.47 8.64
CA GLY A 770 -5.64 11.73 8.03
C GLY A 770 -4.95 12.71 9.00
N MET A 771 -4.08 13.55 8.42
CA MET A 771 -3.44 14.67 9.08
C MET A 771 -4.46 15.79 9.33
N PRO A 772 -4.51 16.32 10.57
CA PRO A 772 -5.29 17.52 10.82
C PRO A 772 -4.63 18.74 10.19
N ALA A 773 -5.41 19.77 9.87
CA ALA A 773 -4.94 21.07 9.40
C ALA A 773 -5.38 22.21 10.35
N LEU A 774 -4.60 23.29 10.38
CA LEU A 774 -4.96 24.53 11.05
C LEU A 774 -5.87 25.38 10.17
N ALA A 775 -6.85 26.03 10.78
CA ALA A 775 -7.69 27.04 10.11
C ALA A 775 -8.17 28.09 11.12
N ASP A 776 -8.24 29.35 10.75
CA ASP A 776 -9.04 30.36 11.46
C ASP A 776 -10.43 30.40 10.80
N LEU A 777 -11.36 29.58 11.30
CA LEU A 777 -12.66 29.38 10.66
C LEU A 777 -13.68 30.45 11.06
N ASP A 778 -13.50 31.09 12.23
CA ASP A 778 -14.45 32.07 12.76
C ASP A 778 -13.91 33.51 12.82
N GLY A 779 -12.63 33.72 12.49
CA GLY A 779 -11.96 35.01 12.39
C GLY A 779 -11.56 35.59 13.74
N ASP A 780 -11.38 34.75 14.76
CA ASP A 780 -10.98 35.18 16.10
C ASP A 780 -9.45 35.26 16.30
N GLY A 781 -8.68 34.85 15.28
CA GLY A 781 -7.22 34.85 15.28
C GLY A 781 -6.59 33.67 16.05
N LYS A 782 -7.38 32.69 16.49
CA LYS A 782 -6.91 31.43 17.07
C LYS A 782 -7.16 30.29 16.09
N PRO A 783 -6.27 29.28 16.06
CA PRO A 783 -6.45 28.17 15.15
C PRO A 783 -7.50 27.17 15.67
N GLU A 784 -8.46 26.83 14.80
CA GLU A 784 -9.19 25.57 14.81
C GLU A 784 -8.36 24.44 14.18
N ILE A 785 -8.73 23.21 14.55
CA ILE A 785 -8.19 21.97 14.02
C ILE A 785 -9.25 21.30 13.14
N VAL A 786 -8.95 21.13 11.86
CA VAL A 786 -9.81 20.47 10.87
C VAL A 786 -9.28 19.07 10.60
N VAL A 787 -10.12 18.03 10.63
CA VAL A 787 -9.69 16.63 10.42
C VAL A 787 -10.71 15.83 9.61
N ARG A 788 -10.19 14.94 8.76
CA ARG A 788 -10.98 13.89 8.09
C ARG A 788 -11.03 12.63 8.95
N SER A 789 -12.21 12.05 9.08
CA SER A 789 -12.42 10.75 9.73
C SER A 789 -12.87 9.70 8.72
N GLN A 790 -12.84 8.43 9.11
CA GLN A 790 -13.46 7.34 8.37
C GLN A 790 -14.99 7.22 8.55
N TYR A 791 -15.65 8.13 9.28
CA TYR A 791 -17.11 8.19 9.19
C TYR A 791 -17.55 8.43 7.75
N SER A 792 -18.41 7.55 7.25
CA SER A 792 -18.94 7.59 5.89
C SER A 792 -20.36 7.03 5.82
N ASP A 793 -21.09 7.32 4.74
CA ASP A 793 -22.41 6.74 4.47
C ASP A 793 -22.40 6.01 3.12
N THR A 794 -22.93 4.78 3.10
CA THR A 794 -23.08 3.96 1.89
C THR A 794 -24.52 3.48 1.72
N LYS A 795 -24.87 2.92 0.56
CA LYS A 795 -26.16 2.26 0.32
C LYS A 795 -26.16 0.76 0.58
N GLY A 796 -24.98 0.15 0.70
CA GLY A 796 -24.81 -1.29 0.84
C GLY A 796 -23.33 -1.68 0.89
N PRO A 797 -23.02 -2.99 0.96
CA PRO A 797 -21.65 -3.49 0.86
C PRO A 797 -21.17 -3.54 -0.60
N GLY A 798 -19.88 -3.72 -0.82
CA GLY A 798 -19.23 -3.70 -2.13
C GLY A 798 -19.16 -2.29 -2.73
N GLU A 799 -18.96 -2.24 -4.04
CA GLU A 799 -18.90 -0.98 -4.79
C GLU A 799 -20.31 -0.36 -4.91
N GLN A 800 -20.49 0.84 -4.38
CA GLN A 800 -21.78 1.53 -4.35
C GLN A 800 -21.70 2.91 -4.97
N PHE A 801 -22.57 3.18 -5.95
CA PHE A 801 -22.76 4.54 -6.45
C PHE A 801 -23.43 5.43 -5.39
N TYR A 802 -22.93 6.65 -5.27
CA TYR A 802 -23.41 7.73 -4.41
C TYR A 802 -23.26 7.42 -2.92
N GLY A 803 -22.06 7.70 -2.37
CA GLY A 803 -21.76 7.66 -0.93
C GLY A 803 -21.59 9.06 -0.33
N ALA A 804 -21.05 9.11 0.89
CA ALA A 804 -20.53 10.35 1.45
C ALA A 804 -19.45 10.11 2.51
N ASN A 805 -18.55 11.08 2.65
CA ASN A 805 -17.60 11.14 3.76
C ASN A 805 -17.76 12.44 4.57
N TYR A 806 -17.11 12.52 5.72
CA TYR A 806 -17.28 13.63 6.66
C TYR A 806 -15.96 14.28 7.08
N VAL A 807 -15.97 15.61 7.19
CA VAL A 807 -14.86 16.41 7.75
C VAL A 807 -15.35 17.15 8.99
N PHE A 808 -14.49 17.24 10.00
CA PHE A 808 -14.79 17.74 11.34
C PHE A 808 -13.89 18.93 11.67
N ALA A 809 -14.34 19.81 12.57
CA ALA A 809 -13.53 20.90 13.07
C ALA A 809 -13.73 21.10 14.57
N TYR A 810 -12.64 21.41 15.27
CA TYR A 810 -12.59 21.64 16.71
C TYR A 810 -11.79 22.90 17.04
N HIS A 811 -12.28 23.72 17.97
CA HIS A 811 -11.50 24.81 18.52
C HIS A 811 -10.29 24.29 19.30
N ALA A 812 -9.28 25.13 19.52
CA ALA A 812 -8.11 24.81 20.37
C ALA A 812 -8.46 24.28 21.78
N SER A 813 -9.64 24.63 22.31
CA SER A 813 -10.18 24.11 23.58
C SER A 813 -10.68 22.64 23.52
N GLY A 814 -10.73 22.05 22.34
CA GLY A 814 -11.32 20.74 22.06
C GLY A 814 -12.84 20.75 21.85
N ALA A 815 -13.50 21.91 21.91
CA ALA A 815 -14.93 22.05 21.62
C ALA A 815 -15.21 21.96 20.10
N PRO A 816 -16.30 21.30 19.66
CA PRO A 816 -16.65 21.24 18.24
C PRO A 816 -17.04 22.61 17.70
N VAL A 817 -16.63 22.91 16.46
CA VAL A 817 -16.93 24.17 15.78
C VAL A 817 -18.37 24.16 15.26
N ARG A 818 -19.08 25.27 15.45
CA ARG A 818 -20.47 25.41 14.99
C ARG A 818 -20.54 25.33 13.46
N GLY A 819 -21.44 24.48 12.96
CA GLY A 819 -21.63 24.27 11.51
C GLY A 819 -20.92 23.03 10.97
N TRP A 820 -20.08 22.40 11.80
CA TRP A 820 -19.37 21.15 11.52
C TRP A 820 -19.99 19.99 12.33
N PRO A 821 -19.85 18.72 11.88
CA PRO A 821 -19.14 18.25 10.69
C PRO A 821 -19.87 18.55 9.38
N VAL A 822 -19.12 18.55 8.26
CA VAL A 822 -19.63 18.74 6.91
C VAL A 822 -19.66 17.41 6.15
N ARG A 823 -20.81 17.11 5.55
CA ARG A 823 -21.03 15.92 4.71
C ARG A 823 -20.67 16.21 3.26
N MET A 824 -19.75 15.42 2.70
CA MET A 824 -19.27 15.52 1.32
C MET A 824 -19.76 14.32 0.51
N ASN A 825 -20.45 14.54 -0.61
CA ASN A 825 -20.98 13.45 -1.43
C ASN A 825 -19.87 12.84 -2.30
N SER A 826 -19.76 11.51 -2.31
CA SER A 826 -18.87 10.78 -3.21
C SER A 826 -19.63 10.23 -4.41
N THR A 827 -18.98 10.09 -5.57
CA THR A 827 -19.58 9.41 -6.73
C THR A 827 -19.65 7.91 -6.50
N LEU A 828 -18.62 7.36 -5.85
CA LEU A 828 -18.45 5.95 -5.58
C LEU A 828 -17.95 5.78 -4.14
N THR A 829 -18.37 4.70 -3.48
CA THR A 829 -17.88 4.31 -2.16
C THR A 829 -17.74 2.80 -2.12
N PHE A 830 -16.77 2.31 -1.35
CA PHE A 830 -16.44 0.90 -1.23
C PHE A 830 -16.49 0.54 0.25
N TYR A 831 -17.21 -0.52 0.60
CA TYR A 831 -17.22 -1.04 1.96
C TYR A 831 -17.45 -2.55 1.99
N GLY A 832 -16.67 -3.28 2.80
CA GLY A 832 -16.69 -4.75 2.85
C GLY A 832 -15.88 -5.42 1.73
N SER A 833 -14.98 -4.67 1.08
CA SER A 833 -13.93 -5.10 0.16
C SER A 833 -12.54 -5.00 0.83
N ALA A 834 -11.47 -4.78 0.07
CA ALA A 834 -10.08 -4.75 0.57
C ALA A 834 -9.54 -3.34 0.86
N GLN A 835 -10.28 -2.27 0.50
CA GLN A 835 -9.72 -0.94 0.23
C GLN A 835 -10.39 0.19 1.04
N GLU A 836 -11.11 -0.13 2.11
CA GLU A 836 -11.83 0.86 2.90
C GLU A 836 -10.91 1.91 3.52
N PHE A 837 -9.75 1.49 4.04
CA PHE A 837 -8.82 2.39 4.72
C PHE A 837 -8.58 3.67 3.92
N ILE A 838 -8.29 3.49 2.63
CA ILE A 838 -7.96 4.54 1.68
C ILE A 838 -9.18 5.21 1.05
N THR A 839 -10.33 4.53 0.96
CA THR A 839 -11.53 5.11 0.34
C THR A 839 -12.40 5.92 1.31
N GLU A 840 -12.14 5.85 2.62
CA GLU A 840 -12.98 6.51 3.62
C GLU A 840 -12.38 7.80 4.21
N GLY A 841 -11.05 7.96 4.25
CA GLY A 841 -10.46 9.03 5.09
C GLY A 841 -9.06 9.56 4.79
N VAL A 842 -8.41 9.23 3.67
CA VAL A 842 -6.97 9.58 3.46
C VAL A 842 -6.69 10.88 2.69
N ASN A 843 -7.70 11.52 2.09
CA ASN A 843 -7.55 12.87 1.55
C ASN A 843 -7.46 13.88 2.71
N GLN A 844 -6.38 14.66 2.76
CA GLN A 844 -6.11 15.62 3.82
C GLN A 844 -6.73 16.99 3.52
N PRO A 845 -7.21 17.72 4.55
CA PRO A 845 -7.65 19.11 4.38
C PRO A 845 -6.48 20.03 4.01
N ALA A 846 -6.66 20.86 2.98
CA ALA A 846 -5.82 22.00 2.69
C ALA A 846 -6.59 23.28 3.00
N VAL A 847 -5.92 24.28 3.58
CA VAL A 847 -6.58 25.47 4.13
C VAL A 847 -5.98 26.75 3.53
N ALA A 848 -6.82 27.72 3.18
CA ALA A 848 -6.40 29.06 2.77
C ALA A 848 -7.56 30.06 2.91
N ASP A 849 -7.25 31.34 3.17
CA ASP A 849 -8.19 32.45 2.94
C ASP A 849 -8.35 32.67 1.42
N VAL A 850 -9.39 32.07 0.83
CA VAL A 850 -9.56 32.02 -0.63
C VAL A 850 -10.26 33.26 -1.15
N ASP A 851 -11.20 33.82 -0.39
CA ASP A 851 -11.98 35.00 -0.80
C ASP A 851 -11.49 36.34 -0.20
N GLY A 852 -10.51 36.30 0.70
CA GLY A 852 -9.86 37.46 1.29
C GLY A 852 -10.68 38.13 2.40
N ASP A 853 -11.63 37.41 3.01
CA ASP A 853 -12.47 37.93 4.09
C ASP A 853 -11.80 37.82 5.48
N GLY A 854 -10.62 37.21 5.56
CA GLY A 854 -9.87 36.99 6.79
C GLY A 854 -10.28 35.73 7.55
N ARG A 855 -11.11 34.87 6.96
CA ARG A 855 -11.43 33.53 7.46
C ARG A 855 -10.96 32.51 6.45
N ASP A 856 -10.53 31.36 6.93
CA ASP A 856 -10.03 30.34 6.04
C ASP A 856 -11.16 29.48 5.45
N GLU A 857 -11.00 29.13 4.17
CA GLU A 857 -11.69 28.04 3.52
C GLU A 857 -10.89 26.74 3.60
N VAL A 858 -11.61 25.62 3.66
CA VAL A 858 -11.05 24.27 3.67
C VAL A 858 -11.35 23.57 2.34
N ALA A 859 -10.31 23.11 1.64
CA ALA A 859 -10.40 22.22 0.50
C ALA A 859 -10.14 20.76 0.92
N THR A 860 -11.12 19.89 0.70
CA THR A 860 -10.98 18.43 0.89
C THR A 860 -12.03 17.69 0.07
N GLY A 861 -11.73 16.46 -0.36
CA GLY A 861 -12.61 15.64 -1.18
C GLY A 861 -12.92 14.29 -0.53
N PRO A 862 -14.09 13.68 -0.83
CA PRO A 862 -14.27 12.26 -0.65
C PRO A 862 -13.55 11.50 -1.77
N SER A 863 -13.25 10.22 -1.56
CA SER A 863 -12.73 9.37 -2.62
C SER A 863 -13.74 9.27 -3.77
N PHE A 864 -13.23 9.25 -5.01
CA PHE A 864 -14.05 9.27 -6.23
C PHE A 864 -15.03 10.44 -6.29
N GLY A 865 -14.58 11.63 -5.91
CA GLY A 865 -15.39 12.84 -5.89
C GLY A 865 -14.64 14.09 -6.34
N PRO A 866 -15.36 15.22 -6.53
CA PRO A 866 -14.70 16.50 -6.63
C PRO A 866 -14.11 16.88 -5.27
N THR A 867 -13.12 17.77 -5.26
CA THR A 867 -12.66 18.38 -4.02
C THR A 867 -13.59 19.52 -3.67
N TYR A 868 -14.16 19.52 -2.47
CA TYR A 868 -15.08 20.54 -1.99
C TYR A 868 -14.31 21.69 -1.34
N LEU A 869 -14.70 22.93 -1.64
CA LEU A 869 -14.29 24.11 -0.88
C LEU A 869 -15.38 24.46 0.13
N ILE A 870 -15.02 24.50 1.40
CA ILE A 870 -15.92 24.64 2.54
C ILE A 870 -15.54 25.93 3.27
N SER A 871 -16.48 26.85 3.44
CA SER A 871 -16.22 28.09 4.21
C SER A 871 -16.10 27.82 5.71
N GLY A 872 -15.52 28.75 6.46
CA GLY A 872 -15.40 28.66 7.92
C GLY A 872 -16.71 28.35 8.66
N ALA A 873 -17.86 28.77 8.09
CA ALA A 873 -19.20 28.46 8.61
C ALA A 873 -19.68 27.01 8.35
N GLY A 874 -18.86 26.13 7.81
CA GLY A 874 -19.18 24.73 7.52
C GLY A 874 -20.10 24.55 6.30
N LYS A 875 -19.99 25.43 5.29
CA LYS A 875 -20.80 25.34 4.06
C LYS A 875 -19.94 25.09 2.85
N ILE A 876 -20.32 24.08 2.06
CA ILE A 876 -19.75 23.89 0.71
C ILE A 876 -20.12 25.10 -0.15
N VAL A 877 -19.11 25.84 -0.60
CA VAL A 877 -19.26 27.04 -1.44
C VAL A 877 -18.86 26.79 -2.89
N LYS A 878 -17.92 25.87 -3.15
CA LYS A 878 -17.42 25.51 -4.49
C LYS A 878 -16.96 24.06 -4.56
N ASN A 879 -16.68 23.59 -5.77
CA ASN A 879 -16.09 22.29 -6.03
C ASN A 879 -14.99 22.43 -7.10
N TYR A 880 -13.81 21.85 -6.84
CA TYR A 880 -12.73 21.71 -7.79
C TYR A 880 -12.86 20.35 -8.47
N GLY A 881 -13.37 20.36 -9.71
CA GLY A 881 -13.68 19.15 -10.47
C GLY A 881 -15.11 19.12 -10.99
N PRO A 882 -15.40 18.21 -11.93
CA PRO A 882 -16.75 18.08 -12.49
C PRO A 882 -17.74 17.59 -11.43
N LEU A 883 -19.01 17.98 -11.58
CA LEU A 883 -20.16 17.41 -10.87
C LEU A 883 -20.89 16.33 -11.70
N GLU A 884 -20.22 15.76 -12.72
CA GLU A 884 -20.89 15.03 -13.81
C GLU A 884 -21.58 13.72 -13.36
N ASN A 885 -22.70 13.39 -14.04
CA ASN A 885 -23.37 12.10 -13.92
C ASN A 885 -22.60 11.01 -14.68
N ILE A 886 -21.46 10.61 -14.13
CA ILE A 886 -20.56 9.57 -14.67
C ILE A 886 -21.33 8.27 -14.97
N ALA A 887 -22.28 7.91 -14.10
CA ALA A 887 -23.12 6.72 -14.29
C ALA A 887 -23.92 6.75 -15.62
N GLY A 888 -24.32 7.93 -16.10
CA GLY A 888 -25.07 8.08 -17.35
C GLY A 888 -24.22 7.95 -18.63
N GLN A 889 -22.88 8.01 -18.50
CA GLN A 889 -21.94 7.92 -19.63
C GLN A 889 -21.37 6.49 -19.83
N LEU A 890 -21.65 5.58 -18.89
CA LEU A 890 -21.16 4.21 -18.90
C LEU A 890 -22.23 3.26 -19.48
N SER A 891 -21.94 2.65 -20.62
CA SER A 891 -22.74 1.53 -21.16
C SER A 891 -21.82 0.41 -21.64
N PRO A 892 -22.21 -0.88 -21.48
CA PRO A 892 -21.41 -2.01 -21.94
C PRO A 892 -20.92 -1.89 -23.39
N GLY A 893 -21.78 -1.43 -24.30
CA GLY A 893 -21.41 -1.27 -25.71
C GLY A 893 -20.38 -0.16 -25.96
N ALA A 894 -20.44 0.94 -25.21
CA ALA A 894 -19.44 2.00 -25.31
C ALA A 894 -18.08 1.55 -24.76
N VAL A 895 -18.07 0.84 -23.63
CA VAL A 895 -16.83 0.37 -22.98
C VAL A 895 -16.15 -0.72 -23.81
N LEU A 896 -16.88 -1.75 -24.23
CA LEU A 896 -16.33 -2.83 -25.06
C LEU A 896 -15.89 -2.36 -26.45
N GLY A 897 -16.52 -1.30 -26.97
CA GLY A 897 -16.15 -0.67 -28.24
C GLY A 897 -14.98 0.33 -28.15
N GLY A 898 -14.46 0.60 -26.94
CA GLY A 898 -13.39 1.58 -26.71
C GLY A 898 -13.82 3.04 -26.98
N ALA A 899 -15.12 3.33 -26.94
CA ALA A 899 -15.69 4.64 -27.23
C ALA A 899 -16.04 5.39 -25.93
N LEU A 900 -15.09 5.48 -24.99
CA LEU A 900 -15.26 6.29 -23.79
C LEU A 900 -15.29 7.78 -24.17
N GLY A 901 -16.12 8.56 -23.47
CA GLY A 901 -16.12 10.01 -23.59
C GLY A 901 -14.80 10.64 -23.11
N PRO A 902 -14.65 11.98 -23.21
CA PRO A 902 -13.51 12.68 -22.63
C PRO A 902 -13.39 12.35 -21.15
N ASP A 903 -12.22 11.88 -20.73
CA ASP A 903 -12.00 11.51 -19.34
C ASP A 903 -11.80 12.77 -18.49
N VAL A 904 -12.46 12.81 -17.33
CA VAL A 904 -12.38 13.95 -16.41
C VAL A 904 -11.87 13.48 -15.06
N PRO A 905 -10.76 14.04 -14.55
CA PRO A 905 -10.13 13.51 -13.34
C PRO A 905 -10.85 13.91 -12.05
N LEU A 906 -11.02 12.93 -11.15
CA LEU A 906 -11.57 13.08 -9.80
C LEU A 906 -10.50 12.82 -8.73
N SER A 907 -10.79 13.26 -7.50
CA SER A 907 -10.01 12.87 -6.33
C SER A 907 -10.21 11.38 -6.05
N PHE A 908 -9.15 10.68 -5.64
CA PHE A 908 -9.23 9.27 -5.24
C PHE A 908 -8.57 9.04 -3.88
N THR A 909 -7.24 9.03 -3.82
CA THR A 909 -6.43 8.80 -2.60
C THR A 909 -5.39 9.90 -2.37
N THR A 910 -5.47 10.98 -3.14
CA THR A 910 -4.54 12.12 -3.13
C THR A 910 -5.13 13.28 -2.34
N SER A 911 -4.28 14.20 -1.91
CA SER A 911 -4.66 15.49 -1.32
C SER A 911 -4.13 16.62 -2.19
N GLY A 912 -4.64 17.84 -2.00
CA GLY A 912 -4.19 18.99 -2.79
C GLY A 912 -3.39 20.00 -1.99
N ALA A 913 -2.92 21.02 -2.71
CA ALA A 913 -2.18 22.14 -2.16
C ALA A 913 -2.65 23.45 -2.79
N PHE A 914 -2.65 24.51 -1.98
CA PHE A 914 -2.84 25.87 -2.47
C PHE A 914 -1.49 26.50 -2.86
N GLY A 915 -1.51 27.40 -3.83
CA GLY A 915 -0.34 28.21 -4.17
C GLY A 915 -0.56 29.03 -5.42
N ARG A 916 0.31 30.00 -5.68
CA ARG A 916 0.20 30.87 -6.86
C ARG A 916 0.88 30.24 -8.06
N PHE A 917 0.07 29.88 -9.04
CA PHE A 917 0.54 29.36 -10.32
C PHE A 917 -0.38 29.82 -11.46
N GLY A 918 -0.11 29.30 -12.66
CA GLY A 918 -0.85 29.69 -13.86
C GLY A 918 -0.34 30.96 -14.52
N PRO A 919 -0.89 31.33 -15.69
CA PRO A 919 -0.42 32.48 -16.47
C PRO A 919 -0.60 33.83 -15.76
N PHE A 920 -1.50 33.91 -14.77
CA PHE A 920 -1.83 35.13 -14.03
C PHE A 920 -1.28 35.15 -12.60
N GLY A 921 -0.63 34.09 -12.12
CA GLY A 921 -0.08 34.01 -10.76
C GLY A 921 -1.11 34.23 -9.65
N ARG A 922 -2.36 33.79 -9.87
CA ARG A 922 -3.43 33.87 -8.86
C ARG A 922 -3.33 32.67 -7.93
N LEU A 923 -3.91 32.79 -6.73
CA LEU A 923 -4.05 31.66 -5.83
C LEU A 923 -4.85 30.56 -6.54
N GLY A 924 -4.24 29.39 -6.66
CA GLY A 924 -4.82 28.21 -7.24
C GLY A 924 -4.79 27.04 -6.27
N TYR A 925 -5.51 25.99 -6.63
CA TYR A 925 -5.53 24.69 -5.95
C TYR A 925 -5.10 23.61 -6.93
N SER A 926 -4.08 22.83 -6.58
CA SER A 926 -3.58 21.71 -7.39
C SER A 926 -3.79 20.39 -6.66
N GLU A 927 -4.16 19.35 -7.39
CA GLU A 927 -4.35 18.00 -6.85
C GLU A 927 -4.28 16.96 -7.97
N ALA A 928 -3.44 15.94 -7.81
CA ALA A 928 -3.46 14.77 -8.67
C ALA A 928 -4.82 14.06 -8.64
N GLY A 929 -5.22 13.47 -9.76
CA GLY A 929 -6.50 12.77 -9.86
C GLY A 929 -6.49 11.69 -10.92
N SER A 930 -7.40 10.74 -10.76
CA SER A 930 -7.60 9.63 -11.69
C SER A 930 -8.80 9.93 -12.57
N GLY A 931 -8.71 9.54 -13.84
CA GLY A 931 -9.77 9.68 -14.81
C GLY A 931 -11.04 8.95 -14.39
N ALA A 932 -12.14 9.66 -14.23
CA ALA A 932 -13.39 9.08 -13.74
C ALA A 932 -13.95 7.98 -14.64
N LEU A 933 -13.93 8.18 -15.96
CA LEU A 933 -14.50 7.21 -16.89
C LEU A 933 -13.57 6.02 -17.08
N SER A 934 -12.26 6.26 -17.21
CA SER A 934 -11.30 5.17 -17.38
C SER A 934 -11.20 4.28 -16.14
N LEU A 935 -11.17 4.88 -14.94
CA LEU A 935 -11.13 4.14 -13.68
C LEU A 935 -12.39 3.31 -13.48
N VAL A 936 -13.58 3.90 -13.62
CA VAL A 936 -14.83 3.14 -13.47
C VAL A 936 -14.98 2.08 -14.58
N ALA A 937 -14.49 2.34 -15.80
CA ALA A 937 -14.48 1.34 -16.86
C ALA A 937 -13.53 0.17 -16.55
N ALA A 938 -12.33 0.43 -16.04
CA ALA A 938 -11.38 -0.60 -15.63
C ALA A 938 -11.91 -1.46 -14.47
N LEU A 939 -12.58 -0.83 -13.49
CA LEU A 939 -13.18 -1.52 -12.36
C LEU A 939 -14.43 -2.33 -12.74
N LEU A 940 -15.36 -1.75 -13.51
CA LEU A 940 -16.62 -2.44 -13.85
C LEU A 940 -16.49 -3.40 -15.04
N PHE A 941 -15.45 -3.26 -15.88
CA PHE A 941 -15.24 -4.09 -17.07
C PHE A 941 -13.77 -4.53 -17.17
N PRO A 942 -13.26 -5.30 -16.20
CA PRO A 942 -11.85 -5.66 -16.09
C PRO A 942 -11.30 -6.40 -17.32
N GLY A 943 -12.15 -7.09 -18.09
CA GLY A 943 -11.76 -7.77 -19.33
C GLY A 943 -11.62 -6.88 -20.57
N SER A 944 -11.89 -5.58 -20.47
CA SER A 944 -11.95 -4.68 -21.63
C SER A 944 -10.58 -4.22 -22.15
N GLY A 945 -9.54 -4.29 -21.31
CA GLY A 945 -8.20 -3.81 -21.65
C GLY A 945 -8.06 -2.28 -21.75
N GLN A 946 -8.89 -1.53 -21.01
CA GLN A 946 -8.77 -0.07 -20.89
C GLN A 946 -7.73 0.29 -19.81
N ALA A 947 -6.86 1.25 -20.10
CA ALA A 947 -5.94 1.82 -19.11
C ALA A 947 -6.60 2.94 -18.33
N ILE A 948 -6.14 3.13 -17.10
CA ILE A 948 -6.56 4.21 -16.21
C ILE A 948 -5.75 5.48 -16.54
N GLY A 949 -6.45 6.58 -16.82
CA GLY A 949 -5.83 7.89 -17.01
C GLY A 949 -5.45 8.52 -15.68
N ASN A 950 -4.23 9.05 -15.57
CA ASN A 950 -3.74 9.76 -14.39
C ASN A 950 -3.35 11.19 -14.76
N TYR A 951 -3.75 12.15 -13.93
CA TYR A 951 -3.67 13.58 -14.25
C TYR A 951 -3.20 14.41 -13.06
N GLU A 952 -2.46 15.48 -13.35
CA GLU A 952 -2.33 16.62 -12.45
C GLU A 952 -3.42 17.65 -12.79
N ARG A 953 -4.16 18.15 -11.79
CA ARG A 953 -5.24 19.13 -11.97
C ARG A 953 -4.87 20.45 -11.31
N GLY A 954 -5.31 21.56 -11.88
CA GLY A 954 -5.13 22.90 -11.32
C GLY A 954 -6.36 23.77 -11.53
N TYR A 955 -6.80 24.46 -10.47
CA TYR A 955 -7.97 25.34 -10.46
C TYR A 955 -7.61 26.71 -9.90
N ASP A 956 -8.21 27.78 -10.42
CA ASP A 956 -8.20 29.09 -9.73
C ASP A 956 -9.05 28.95 -8.46
N ALA A 957 -8.45 29.20 -7.29
CA ALA A 957 -9.06 28.85 -6.01
C ALA A 957 -10.40 29.57 -5.79
N ALA A 958 -10.44 30.86 -6.13
CA ALA A 958 -11.59 31.72 -5.91
C ALA A 958 -12.70 31.56 -6.95
N THR A 959 -12.43 31.08 -8.16
CA THR A 959 -13.46 30.88 -9.20
C THR A 959 -13.84 29.41 -9.41
N ALA A 960 -12.99 28.48 -8.96
CA ALA A 960 -13.05 27.04 -9.26
C ALA A 960 -12.98 26.70 -10.75
N LEU A 961 -12.54 27.64 -11.60
CA LEU A 961 -12.30 27.39 -13.01
C LEU A 961 -10.94 26.69 -13.19
N PRO A 962 -10.84 25.69 -14.09
CA PRO A 962 -9.55 25.08 -14.41
C PRO A 962 -8.54 26.13 -14.89
N VAL A 963 -7.30 26.04 -14.40
CA VAL A 963 -6.19 26.88 -14.87
C VAL A 963 -5.83 26.48 -16.30
N LEU A 964 -5.56 27.46 -17.16
CA LEU A 964 -5.15 27.20 -18.54
C LEU A 964 -3.92 26.28 -18.57
N GLY A 965 -4.05 25.16 -19.28
CA GLY A 965 -3.01 24.15 -19.35
C GLY A 965 -3.23 22.97 -18.41
N PHE A 966 -4.28 22.95 -17.57
CA PHE A 966 -4.64 21.79 -16.76
C PHE A 966 -6.04 21.27 -17.12
N PRO A 967 -6.33 19.96 -16.93
CA PRO A 967 -5.44 18.93 -16.38
C PRO A 967 -4.33 18.48 -17.35
N GLN A 968 -3.25 17.93 -16.81
CA GLN A 968 -2.13 17.37 -17.58
C GLN A 968 -1.94 15.89 -17.29
N GLY A 969 -1.71 15.10 -18.34
CA GLY A 969 -1.41 13.68 -18.18
C GLY A 969 -0.08 13.48 -17.46
N ARG A 970 -0.06 12.51 -16.54
CA ARG A 970 1.13 12.07 -15.80
C ARG A 970 1.22 10.55 -15.80
N THR A 971 2.36 10.02 -15.39
CA THR A 971 2.55 8.58 -15.20
C THR A 971 2.41 8.26 -13.72
N GLY A 972 1.84 7.10 -13.43
CA GLY A 972 1.56 6.64 -12.07
C GLY A 972 0.32 7.26 -11.43
N LEU A 973 -0.32 6.43 -10.63
CA LEU A 973 -1.39 6.77 -9.71
C LEU A 973 -0.79 7.55 -8.53
N GLY A 974 -1.43 8.66 -8.14
CA GLY A 974 -1.12 9.32 -6.87
C GLY A 974 -1.73 8.54 -5.71
N PHE A 975 -1.03 8.43 -4.58
CA PHE A 975 -1.47 7.66 -3.43
C PHE A 975 -0.94 8.26 -2.13
N LEU A 976 -1.81 8.70 -1.21
CA LEU A 976 -1.49 9.44 0.03
C LEU A 976 -0.77 10.80 -0.17
N GLY A 977 -0.11 11.04 -1.31
CA GLY A 977 0.60 12.28 -1.64
C GLY A 977 -0.27 13.48 -2.04
N ALA A 978 0.40 14.62 -2.23
CA ALA A 978 -0.14 15.89 -2.70
C ALA A 978 0.92 16.66 -3.52
N PRO A 979 0.57 17.62 -4.38
CA PRO A 979 1.59 18.47 -4.99
C PRO A 979 2.27 19.38 -3.96
N ILE A 980 3.54 19.72 -4.19
CA ILE A 980 4.16 20.93 -3.62
C ILE A 980 4.19 22.02 -4.69
N ILE A 981 4.21 23.28 -4.24
CA ILE A 981 4.27 24.46 -5.10
C ILE A 981 5.51 25.27 -4.75
N THR A 982 6.50 25.27 -5.66
CA THR A 982 7.85 25.80 -5.40
C THR A 982 8.55 26.22 -6.69
N ASP A 983 9.44 27.22 -6.66
CA ASP A 983 10.22 27.63 -7.84
C ASP A 983 11.37 26.65 -8.06
N LEU A 984 11.38 25.96 -9.21
CA LEU A 984 12.46 25.06 -9.62
C LEU A 984 13.23 25.58 -10.85
N THR A 985 12.65 26.53 -11.59
CA THR A 985 13.20 27.03 -12.85
C THR A 985 14.02 28.31 -12.71
N GLY A 986 13.89 29.00 -11.58
CA GLY A 986 14.60 30.24 -11.27
C GLY A 986 13.98 31.48 -11.92
N ASP A 987 12.80 31.35 -12.53
CA ASP A 987 12.07 32.46 -13.14
C ASP A 987 11.29 33.30 -12.11
N GLY A 988 11.29 32.85 -10.84
CA GLY A 988 10.59 33.49 -9.72
C GLY A 988 9.10 33.16 -9.66
N LYS A 989 8.63 32.17 -10.43
CA LYS A 989 7.28 31.61 -10.36
C LYS A 989 7.38 30.16 -9.90
N ALA A 990 6.34 29.69 -9.20
CA ALA A 990 6.31 28.34 -8.70
C ALA A 990 5.82 27.33 -9.77
N GLU A 991 6.48 26.18 -9.78
CA GLU A 991 6.06 24.95 -10.43
C GLU A 991 5.21 24.10 -9.47
N ILE A 992 4.36 23.24 -10.03
CA ILE A 992 3.62 22.18 -9.32
C ILE A 992 4.43 20.90 -9.42
N VAL A 993 4.86 20.33 -8.29
CA VAL A 993 5.73 19.14 -8.26
C VAL A 993 5.00 18.01 -7.55
N ASP A 994 4.92 16.84 -8.18
CA ASP A 994 4.21 15.70 -7.59
C ASP A 994 4.79 14.34 -8.03
N GLY A 995 4.72 13.35 -7.14
CA GLY A 995 5.19 11.98 -7.33
C GLY A 995 4.03 10.98 -7.38
N GLY A 996 4.30 9.72 -7.70
CA GLY A 996 3.28 8.66 -7.73
C GLY A 996 3.86 7.26 -7.55
N ASP A 997 3.03 6.26 -7.81
CA ASP A 997 3.35 4.83 -7.70
C ASP A 997 4.25 4.26 -8.81
N THR A 998 4.79 5.13 -9.66
CA THR A 998 5.71 4.77 -10.75
C THR A 998 7.05 5.46 -10.58
N SER A 999 8.01 5.10 -11.43
CA SER A 999 9.41 5.50 -11.37
C SER A 999 9.71 6.99 -11.64
N THR A 1000 8.75 7.90 -11.50
CA THR A 1000 8.91 9.31 -11.86
C THR A 1000 8.38 10.31 -10.87
N LEU A 1001 9.11 11.42 -10.75
CA LEU A 1001 8.68 12.67 -10.16
C LEU A 1001 8.38 13.69 -11.27
N HIS A 1002 7.21 14.32 -11.23
CA HIS A 1002 6.78 15.31 -12.21
C HIS A 1002 6.95 16.74 -11.68
N ALA A 1003 7.20 17.71 -12.56
CA ALA A 1003 7.10 19.12 -12.24
C ALA A 1003 6.47 19.89 -13.40
N PHE A 1004 5.37 20.59 -13.16
CA PHE A 1004 4.62 21.33 -14.18
C PHE A 1004 4.77 22.84 -13.96
N THR A 1005 5.14 23.56 -15.02
CA THR A 1005 5.09 25.03 -15.01
C THR A 1005 3.65 25.52 -14.98
N GLY A 1006 3.44 26.81 -14.72
CA GLY A 1006 2.10 27.44 -14.78
C GLY A 1006 1.37 27.32 -16.13
N SER A 1007 2.03 26.86 -17.20
CA SER A 1007 1.39 26.53 -18.48
C SER A 1007 0.92 25.07 -18.62
N GLY A 1008 1.18 24.22 -17.62
CA GLY A 1008 0.95 22.78 -17.66
C GLY A 1008 2.03 21.99 -18.41
N ARG A 1009 3.17 22.59 -18.75
CA ARG A 1009 4.27 21.87 -19.40
C ARG A 1009 5.23 21.33 -18.34
N GLN A 1010 5.82 20.16 -18.58
CA GLN A 1010 6.91 19.68 -17.74
C GLN A 1010 8.04 20.73 -17.70
N ALA A 1011 8.54 21.01 -16.49
CA ALA A 1011 9.68 21.89 -16.27
C ALA A 1011 10.95 21.26 -16.87
N PRO A 1012 11.97 22.05 -17.25
CA PRO A 1012 13.25 21.52 -17.71
C PRO A 1012 13.84 20.51 -16.71
N GLY A 1013 14.26 19.35 -17.20
CA GLY A 1013 14.76 18.25 -16.34
C GLY A 1013 13.68 17.28 -15.86
N PHE A 1014 12.39 17.58 -16.07
CA PHE A 1014 11.28 16.74 -15.64
C PHE A 1014 10.55 16.06 -16.82
N PRO A 1015 9.93 14.88 -16.60
CA PRO A 1015 9.92 14.11 -15.35
C PRO A 1015 11.30 13.57 -14.97
N ALA A 1016 11.62 13.63 -13.67
CA ALA A 1016 12.85 13.06 -13.12
C ALA A 1016 12.60 11.59 -12.76
N PHE A 1017 13.60 10.72 -12.96
CA PHE A 1017 13.48 9.30 -12.68
C PHE A 1017 13.90 8.97 -11.24
N THR A 1018 13.00 8.32 -10.51
CA THR A 1018 13.21 7.85 -9.14
C THR A 1018 13.34 6.34 -9.04
N GLY A 1019 13.03 5.61 -10.12
CA GLY A 1019 13.11 4.15 -10.16
C GLY A 1019 12.07 3.41 -9.32
N GLY A 1020 11.17 4.13 -8.63
CA GLY A 1020 10.17 3.52 -7.78
C GLY A 1020 9.22 4.52 -7.13
N TRP A 1021 8.37 4.00 -6.26
CA TRP A 1021 7.19 4.71 -5.73
C TRP A 1021 7.57 5.79 -4.72
N THR A 1022 7.21 7.04 -5.05
CA THR A 1022 7.22 8.18 -4.11
C THR A 1022 5.87 8.26 -3.39
N LEU A 1023 5.79 7.77 -2.15
CA LEU A 1023 4.52 7.67 -1.40
C LEU A 1023 3.96 9.03 -1.00
N TRP A 1024 4.78 9.87 -0.38
CA TRP A 1024 4.43 11.26 -0.07
C TRP A 1024 5.19 12.22 -0.98
N SER A 1025 4.75 13.47 -1.00
CA SER A 1025 5.33 14.53 -1.83
C SER A 1025 6.82 14.78 -1.56
N PRO A 1026 7.58 15.28 -2.53
CA PRO A 1026 8.94 15.76 -2.25
C PRO A 1026 8.93 16.96 -1.29
N SER A 1027 10.12 17.39 -0.88
CA SER A 1027 10.37 18.63 -0.15
C SER A 1027 11.34 19.53 -0.90
N ALA A 1028 11.10 20.85 -0.84
CA ALA A 1028 11.96 21.86 -1.42
C ALA A 1028 12.54 22.80 -0.36
N GLY A 1029 13.82 23.11 -0.48
CA GLY A 1029 14.57 23.92 0.48
C GLY A 1029 15.96 24.31 -0.03
N ASP A 1030 16.77 24.95 0.78
CA ASP A 1030 18.16 25.34 0.48
C ASP A 1030 19.10 24.54 1.39
N LEU A 1031 19.61 23.40 0.89
CA LEU A 1031 20.34 22.45 1.72
C LEU A 1031 21.70 22.99 2.18
N ASP A 1032 22.39 23.75 1.33
CA ASP A 1032 23.74 24.26 1.60
C ASP A 1032 23.79 25.76 1.96
N GLY A 1033 22.65 26.45 1.92
CA GLY A 1033 22.52 27.86 2.27
C GLY A 1033 23.03 28.80 1.18
N ASP A 1034 23.05 28.35 -0.09
CA ASP A 1034 23.60 29.10 -1.22
C ASP A 1034 22.57 29.98 -1.96
N GLY A 1035 21.30 29.91 -1.55
CA GLY A 1035 20.18 30.65 -2.10
C GLY A 1035 19.46 29.94 -3.26
N GLY A 1036 19.90 28.75 -3.66
CA GLY A 1036 19.24 27.88 -4.64
C GLY A 1036 18.18 26.98 -4.01
N THR A 1037 17.19 26.57 -4.80
CA THR A 1037 16.23 25.53 -4.41
C THR A 1037 16.80 24.14 -4.74
N ASP A 1038 16.93 23.30 -3.73
CA ASP A 1038 17.08 21.87 -3.82
C ASP A 1038 15.73 21.17 -3.70
N LEU A 1039 15.59 20.01 -4.34
CA LEU A 1039 14.42 19.15 -4.26
C LEU A 1039 14.84 17.77 -3.71
N VAL A 1040 14.12 17.26 -2.71
CA VAL A 1040 14.44 16.01 -2.02
C VAL A 1040 13.23 15.09 -1.99
N THR A 1041 13.41 13.81 -2.31
CA THR A 1041 12.36 12.80 -2.19
C THR A 1041 12.90 11.44 -1.78
N THR A 1042 12.05 10.64 -1.15
CA THR A 1042 12.30 9.23 -0.82
C THR A 1042 11.45 8.31 -1.70
N THR A 1043 11.85 7.04 -1.82
CA THR A 1043 11.03 6.00 -2.45
C THR A 1043 10.85 4.81 -1.53
N ARG A 1044 9.74 4.08 -1.72
CA ARG A 1044 9.43 2.85 -0.96
C ARG A 1044 10.50 1.77 -1.10
N GLU A 1045 11.27 1.80 -2.18
CA GLU A 1045 12.41 0.92 -2.41
C GLU A 1045 13.67 1.37 -1.64
N GLY A 1046 13.56 2.35 -0.74
CA GLY A 1046 14.63 2.73 0.17
C GLY A 1046 15.70 3.62 -0.47
N TYR A 1047 15.35 4.43 -1.47
CA TYR A 1047 16.23 5.44 -2.03
C TYR A 1047 15.90 6.84 -1.52
N LEU A 1048 16.92 7.67 -1.35
CA LEU A 1048 16.82 9.11 -1.14
C LEU A 1048 17.47 9.82 -2.32
N PHE A 1049 16.75 10.77 -2.91
CA PHE A 1049 17.20 11.61 -4.00
C PHE A 1049 17.29 13.06 -3.52
N ALA A 1050 18.29 13.79 -4.00
CA ALA A 1050 18.42 15.23 -3.82
C ALA A 1050 18.94 15.86 -5.12
N TRP A 1051 18.15 16.73 -5.74
CA TRP A 1051 18.50 17.46 -6.95
C TRP A 1051 18.82 18.90 -6.63
N LYS A 1052 19.84 19.44 -7.30
CA LYS A 1052 20.06 20.88 -7.37
C LYS A 1052 19.27 21.44 -8.54
N THR A 1053 18.43 22.44 -8.29
CA THR A 1053 17.62 23.07 -9.35
C THR A 1053 18.11 24.47 -9.68
N SER A 1054 17.48 25.12 -10.67
CA SER A 1054 17.74 26.54 -10.97
C SER A 1054 16.86 27.48 -10.14
N GLY A 1055 15.94 26.93 -9.35
CA GLY A 1055 15.02 27.63 -8.48
C GLY A 1055 15.73 28.51 -7.45
N LYS A 1056 15.00 29.52 -6.97
CA LYS A 1056 15.49 30.45 -5.95
C LYS A 1056 14.82 30.15 -4.61
N ALA A 1057 15.62 29.91 -3.58
CA ALA A 1057 15.11 29.68 -2.23
C ALA A 1057 14.19 30.81 -1.74
N ALA A 1058 14.56 32.06 -2.06
CA ALA A 1058 13.77 33.25 -1.73
C ALA A 1058 12.42 33.37 -2.45
N ALA A 1059 12.14 32.52 -3.46
CA ALA A 1059 10.85 32.45 -4.14
C ALA A 1059 9.96 31.31 -3.63
N ASN A 1060 10.48 30.42 -2.78
CA ASN A 1060 9.75 29.29 -2.22
C ASN A 1060 8.85 29.72 -1.06
N THR A 1061 7.83 30.52 -1.34
CA THR A 1061 6.90 31.12 -0.37
C THR A 1061 5.48 30.56 -0.48
N GLU A 1062 5.29 29.51 -1.28
CA GLU A 1062 3.96 28.98 -1.61
C GLU A 1062 3.59 27.74 -0.78
N TRP A 1063 4.11 26.54 -1.13
CA TRP A 1063 3.75 25.28 -0.45
C TRP A 1063 4.87 24.25 -0.67
N TRP A 1064 6.00 24.38 0.03
CA TRP A 1064 7.27 23.72 -0.34
C TRP A 1064 7.44 22.28 0.17
N THR A 1065 6.51 21.77 0.96
CA THR A 1065 6.53 20.40 1.50
C THR A 1065 5.11 19.87 1.67
N TYR A 1066 4.97 18.56 1.85
CA TYR A 1066 3.67 17.94 2.10
C TYR A 1066 2.97 18.60 3.29
N HIS A 1067 1.69 18.93 3.14
CA HIS A 1067 0.92 19.60 4.19
C HIS A 1067 1.49 20.99 4.58
N HIS A 1068 1.91 21.76 3.57
CA HIS A 1068 2.38 23.15 3.54
C HIS A 1068 3.82 23.38 3.99
N ASP A 1069 4.15 23.00 5.22
CA ASP A 1069 5.40 23.37 5.89
C ASP A 1069 5.92 22.25 6.81
N GLU A 1070 7.11 22.44 7.38
CA GLU A 1070 7.75 21.49 8.30
C GLU A 1070 6.94 21.26 9.59
N ARG A 1071 6.08 22.21 9.99
CA ARG A 1071 5.16 22.05 11.13
C ARG A 1071 3.87 21.32 10.76
N ARG A 1072 3.69 20.98 9.48
CA ARG A 1072 2.52 20.30 8.91
C ARG A 1072 1.23 21.08 9.13
N THR A 1073 1.25 22.40 9.05
CA THR A 1073 0.04 23.20 9.35
C THR A 1073 -1.12 22.94 8.38
N GLY A 1074 -0.85 22.55 7.13
CA GLY A 1074 -1.85 22.44 6.08
C GLY A 1074 -2.49 23.77 5.67
N ARG A 1075 -1.93 24.91 6.13
CA ARG A 1075 -2.52 26.25 5.98
C ARG A 1075 -1.62 27.15 5.14
N TYR A 1076 -2.08 27.48 3.93
CA TYR A 1076 -1.40 28.42 3.04
C TYR A 1076 -1.13 29.76 3.71
N GLY A 1077 0.10 30.24 3.57
CA GLY A 1077 0.51 31.55 4.10
C GLY A 1077 0.82 31.54 5.59
N ALA A 1078 0.84 30.38 6.25
CA ALA A 1078 1.41 30.26 7.59
C ALA A 1078 2.94 30.43 7.54
N ASP A 1079 3.44 31.49 8.16
CA ASP A 1079 4.88 31.69 8.29
C ASP A 1079 5.44 30.85 9.45
N THR A 1080 6.17 29.80 9.10
CA THR A 1080 6.74 28.82 10.03
C THR A 1080 8.26 28.75 9.98
N ARG A 1081 8.90 29.41 9.01
CA ARG A 1081 10.33 29.33 8.79
C ARG A 1081 11.04 30.34 9.68
N ALA A 1082 12.03 29.86 10.43
CA ALA A 1082 12.77 30.73 11.32
C ALA A 1082 13.84 31.55 10.57
N PRO A 1083 14.21 32.72 11.13
CA PRO A 1083 15.39 33.45 10.70
C PRO A 1083 16.67 32.63 10.75
N GLY A 1084 17.54 32.83 9.76
CA GLY A 1084 18.84 32.19 9.71
C GLY A 1084 19.81 32.73 10.78
N PRO A 1085 20.96 32.06 10.99
CA PRO A 1085 21.99 32.57 11.89
C PRO A 1085 22.64 33.86 11.37
N LEU A 1086 23.18 34.66 12.30
CA LEU A 1086 24.05 35.78 11.93
C LEU A 1086 25.34 35.22 11.31
N ARG A 1087 25.78 35.81 10.20
CA ARG A 1087 27.02 35.41 9.50
C ARG A 1087 28.08 36.51 9.63
N ASP A 1088 29.35 36.12 9.55
CA ASP A 1088 30.50 37.04 9.61
C ASP A 1088 30.49 37.99 10.82
N ALA A 1089 29.97 37.52 11.95
CA ALA A 1089 29.75 38.34 13.12
C ALA A 1089 31.07 38.70 13.82
N ALA A 1090 31.32 40.00 13.97
CA ALA A 1090 32.48 40.57 14.63
C ALA A 1090 32.06 41.61 15.67
N ARG A 1091 32.61 41.50 16.88
CA ARG A 1091 32.35 42.41 17.99
C ARG A 1091 33.54 43.33 18.23
N SER A 1092 33.27 44.63 18.36
CA SER A 1092 34.24 45.64 18.79
C SER A 1092 33.62 46.51 19.88
N ALA A 1093 34.11 46.34 21.12
CA ALA A 1093 33.54 46.96 22.33
C ALA A 1093 32.02 46.73 22.45
N THR A 1094 31.23 47.80 22.33
CA THR A 1094 29.76 47.79 22.42
C THR A 1094 29.09 47.73 21.05
N THR A 1095 29.81 47.42 19.97
CA THR A 1095 29.26 47.31 18.62
C THR A 1095 29.42 45.89 18.09
N LEU A 1096 28.32 45.26 17.70
CA LEU A 1096 28.31 44.00 16.98
C LEU A 1096 27.99 44.27 15.50
N THR A 1097 28.84 43.82 14.58
CA THR A 1097 28.67 43.94 13.13
C THR A 1097 28.60 42.55 12.52
N PHE A 1098 27.65 42.30 11.63
CA PHE A 1098 27.47 40.99 10.98
C PHE A 1098 26.73 41.13 9.65
N THR A 1099 26.78 40.09 8.83
CA THR A 1099 25.92 39.91 7.66
C THR A 1099 24.53 39.50 8.16
N ALA A 1100 23.54 40.34 7.91
CA ALA A 1100 22.16 40.16 8.38
C ALA A 1100 21.56 38.85 7.81
N PRO A 1101 20.87 38.07 8.66
CA PRO A 1101 20.01 36.98 8.18
C PRO A 1101 18.75 37.54 7.52
N GLY A 1102 17.95 36.65 6.93
CA GLY A 1102 16.60 36.93 6.47
C GLY A 1102 15.53 36.56 7.49
N ASP A 1103 14.28 36.91 7.18
CA ASP A 1103 13.09 36.34 7.85
C ASP A 1103 13.09 34.84 7.70
N ASP A 1104 13.12 34.39 6.44
CA ASP A 1104 13.10 32.98 6.08
C ASP A 1104 14.52 32.55 5.78
N LEU A 1105 15.24 32.03 6.78
CA LEU A 1105 16.67 31.74 6.69
C LEU A 1105 17.50 32.95 6.22
N PHE A 1106 17.77 33.04 4.92
CA PHE A 1106 18.58 34.09 4.28
C PHE A 1106 17.78 34.96 3.29
N ALA A 1107 16.45 34.86 3.27
CA ALA A 1107 15.56 35.67 2.44
C ALA A 1107 14.71 36.66 3.27
N GLY A 1108 14.36 37.82 2.70
CA GLY A 1108 13.54 38.82 3.41
C GLY A 1108 14.32 39.69 4.40
N ARG A 1109 13.66 40.13 5.47
CA ARG A 1109 14.29 40.97 6.50
C ARG A 1109 13.62 40.79 7.85
N VAL A 1110 14.38 40.21 8.79
CA VAL A 1110 14.02 40.11 10.20
C VAL A 1110 13.50 41.43 10.76
N THR A 1111 12.49 41.35 11.62
CA THR A 1111 11.90 42.53 12.28
C THR A 1111 12.83 43.08 13.36
N SER A 1112 13.47 42.22 14.15
CA SER A 1112 14.28 42.65 15.29
C SER A 1112 15.35 41.63 15.71
N TYR A 1113 16.18 42.05 16.67
CA TYR A 1113 17.17 41.22 17.35
C TYR A 1113 16.91 41.23 18.86
N ARG A 1114 16.73 40.05 19.44
CA ARG A 1114 16.74 39.81 20.89
C ARG A 1114 18.18 39.73 21.38
N ILE A 1115 18.59 40.63 22.26
CA ILE A 1115 19.92 40.66 22.87
C ILE A 1115 19.78 40.36 24.36
N THR A 1116 20.31 39.23 24.81
CA THR A 1116 20.31 38.81 26.22
C THR A 1116 21.68 38.99 26.84
N ALA A 1117 21.77 39.74 27.94
CA ALA A 1117 23.00 39.99 28.68
C ALA A 1117 22.71 40.00 30.19
N GLY A 1118 23.46 39.23 30.98
CA GLY A 1118 23.28 39.19 32.44
C GLY A 1118 21.86 38.83 32.91
N GLY A 1119 21.15 37.98 32.16
CA GLY A 1119 19.77 37.57 32.45
C GLY A 1119 18.68 38.57 32.02
N ARG A 1120 19.05 39.69 31.38
CA ARG A 1120 18.11 40.68 30.84
C ARG A 1120 18.11 40.67 29.32
N THR A 1121 16.92 40.61 28.72
CA THR A 1121 16.73 40.68 27.26
C THR A 1121 16.27 42.07 26.83
N THR A 1122 16.86 42.59 25.75
CA THR A 1122 16.45 43.82 25.08
C THR A 1122 16.20 43.54 23.60
N ILE A 1123 15.12 44.08 23.04
CA ILE A 1123 14.77 43.94 21.62
C ILE A 1123 15.23 45.19 20.87
N VAL A 1124 15.92 45.00 19.75
CA VAL A 1124 16.42 46.07 18.89
C VAL A 1124 15.93 45.85 17.47
N SER A 1125 15.25 46.83 16.88
CA SER A 1125 14.75 46.73 15.51
C SER A 1125 15.90 46.55 14.51
N ALA A 1126 15.67 45.71 13.51
CA ALA A 1126 16.61 45.54 12.41
C ALA A 1126 16.57 46.74 11.47
N THR A 1127 17.70 47.02 10.81
CA THR A 1127 17.82 48.15 9.86
C THR A 1127 18.29 47.71 8.48
N SER A 1128 18.80 46.48 8.37
CA SER A 1128 19.45 45.95 7.18
C SER A 1128 18.67 44.75 6.64
N ALA A 1129 18.54 44.63 5.31
CA ALA A 1129 17.95 43.46 4.66
C ALA A 1129 18.90 42.25 4.70
N ALA A 1130 18.39 41.04 4.45
CA ALA A 1130 19.22 39.84 4.37
C ALA A 1130 20.43 40.02 3.44
N ASN A 1131 21.54 39.37 3.78
CA ASN A 1131 22.80 39.42 3.03
C ASN A 1131 23.48 40.82 2.98
N THR A 1132 23.04 41.78 3.80
CA THR A 1132 23.68 43.10 3.95
C THR A 1132 24.22 43.31 5.36
N ILE A 1133 25.10 44.31 5.55
CA ILE A 1133 25.74 44.53 6.86
C ILE A 1133 24.75 45.15 7.85
N GLN A 1134 24.56 44.50 9.01
CA GLN A 1134 23.85 45.04 10.18
C GLN A 1134 24.87 45.47 11.24
N ARG A 1135 24.54 46.55 11.98
CA ARG A 1135 25.30 47.00 13.15
C ARG A 1135 24.35 47.17 14.34
N LEU A 1136 24.69 46.60 15.48
CA LEU A 1136 23.93 46.71 16.72
C LEU A 1136 24.80 47.30 17.82
N THR A 1137 24.18 48.15 18.65
CA THR A 1137 24.79 48.54 19.93
C THR A 1137 24.41 47.50 20.97
N VAL A 1138 25.42 46.86 21.59
CA VAL A 1138 25.26 45.75 22.53
C VAL A 1138 25.91 46.08 23.88
N PRO A 1139 25.40 45.54 25.00
CA PRO A 1139 26.03 45.70 26.32
C PRO A 1139 27.49 45.21 26.36
N ALA A 1140 28.25 45.64 27.37
CA ALA A 1140 29.57 45.08 27.66
C ALA A 1140 29.44 43.72 28.40
N GLY A 1141 30.35 42.78 28.13
CA GLY A 1141 30.33 41.41 28.68
C GLY A 1141 29.64 40.37 27.78
N PRO A 1142 29.50 39.11 28.20
CA PRO A 1142 28.90 38.07 27.37
C PRO A 1142 27.45 38.40 26.99
N ILE A 1143 27.13 38.22 25.71
CA ILE A 1143 25.80 38.46 25.14
C ILE A 1143 25.36 37.29 24.29
N THR A 1144 24.05 37.05 24.22
CA THR A 1144 23.43 36.17 23.23
C THR A 1144 22.52 37.00 22.33
N VAL A 1145 22.63 36.84 21.03
CA VAL A 1145 21.82 37.54 20.03
C VAL A 1145 21.00 36.54 19.23
N GLN A 1146 19.71 36.83 19.06
CA GLN A 1146 18.78 36.05 18.26
C GLN A 1146 18.03 36.97 17.29
N PRO A 1147 17.98 36.65 15.99
CA PRO A 1147 17.07 37.30 15.07
C PRO A 1147 15.62 36.87 15.32
N VAL A 1148 14.68 37.77 15.03
CA VAL A 1148 13.23 37.57 15.17
C VAL A 1148 12.54 38.15 13.93
N ASP A 1149 11.71 37.35 13.27
CA ASP A 1149 10.89 37.76 12.11
C ASP A 1149 9.62 38.52 12.55
N ASP A 1150 8.72 38.78 11.60
CA ASP A 1150 7.41 39.38 11.84
C ASP A 1150 6.35 38.41 12.39
N ALA A 1151 6.49 37.10 12.16
CA ALA A 1151 5.68 36.04 12.77
C ALA A 1151 6.10 35.68 14.21
N ASN A 1152 7.14 36.33 14.74
CA ASN A 1152 7.73 36.09 16.06
C ASN A 1152 8.37 34.69 16.22
N ASN A 1153 8.84 34.08 15.12
CA ASN A 1153 9.75 32.94 15.18
C ASN A 1153 11.17 33.41 15.54
N TYR A 1154 11.91 32.56 16.26
CA TYR A 1154 13.28 32.84 16.68
C TYR A 1154 14.28 32.10 15.83
N GLY A 1155 15.27 32.84 15.32
CA GLY A 1155 16.46 32.22 14.75
C GLY A 1155 17.41 31.68 15.82
N PRO A 1156 18.44 30.93 15.39
CA PRO A 1156 19.34 30.24 16.31
C PRO A 1156 20.11 31.23 17.19
N PRO A 1157 20.22 30.97 18.51
CA PRO A 1157 20.96 31.83 19.42
C PRO A 1157 22.46 31.77 19.19
N GLN A 1158 23.09 32.94 19.03
CA GLN A 1158 24.54 33.07 18.94
C GLN A 1158 25.12 33.84 20.12
N THR A 1159 26.09 33.24 20.80
CA THR A 1159 26.71 33.81 21.99
C THR A 1159 28.09 34.40 21.68
N PHE A 1160 28.30 35.64 22.10
CA PHE A 1160 29.54 36.39 21.93
C PHE A 1160 30.09 36.75 23.30
N ASN A 1161 31.32 36.34 23.59
CA ASN A 1161 31.98 36.62 24.87
C ASN A 1161 32.55 38.04 24.95
#